data_AF-A0A2N1QCN5-F1
#
_entry.id   AF-A0A2N1QCN5-F1
#
_cell.length_a   1.000
_cell.length_b   1.000
_cell.length_c   1.000
_cell.angle_alpha   90.00
_cell.angle_beta   90.00
_cell.angle_gamma   90.00
#
_symmetry.space_group_name_H-M   'P 1'
#
loop_
_entity.id
_entity.type
_entity.pdbx_description
1 polymer ?
#
loop_
_entity_poly.entity_id
_entity_poly.type
_entity_poly.pdbx_seq_one_letter_code
_entity_poly.pdbx_strand_id
1 'polypeptide(L)'
;MKKIFSLVFILAAILTLSACVEVRNTPPQLIGVQSNVTINFGDEYDPLAGITATDAQDGNLTSEIELVGWNPAWLTNSAGGQYSYSVYVEDSAGESATQIVQFTVVGSVAQTVSLLYVQEAQSYYIGSKPYNPLRGVVAIDTVSGEPVDITEDIEVVGLPNLTRPGRFNYQITVQNELGASATRTVSLTVKNAVTNIPTELTSSPVTITLWHSNGSTIEGALNLYAQQFMALYPNVTVVIQKNGDNYDMLRQNVVSAIKGGTLPNIVQGYPDHVAEYITNNAVISVNPYIDHATWGFDANSDTEKFEDILWKYRNENSQYTADGEFYSLPFNKSTEVMIYNADVVNALIASNQLTEFPKTWQDLFANASKFNAVAPSYIDSYGATLGLTSAEITNAKNIFVPYSYDSEANAFITLLRQWGGSYTGINSERKGVALYDSAQARAMLNYFSTHKDKLTIPSNWGTDYASDIFKKGQTFMTIGSTGGAYYNTPTMVNGQYLFEFEVVPIPYNKDLPQHATAIQQGTNMSLANTGTDQQKLASWLFLKFLNSNEVQLDFTLKTGYQPTRSSVYTTPQYQNLMNGLAQDGVTPLLGEDLMRAKAAKAAAAQSEILFFDQAFVGSSAIRAAVGVTFERVIIPTASDTVENALQYAIAEARRILGN
;
A
#
# COMPACT_ATOMS: atom_id res chain seq x y z
N MET A 1 -43.45 56.23 27.02
CA MET A 1 -43.07 57.33 26.09
C MET A 1 -42.27 58.39 26.87
N LYS A 2 -41.21 58.98 26.29
CA LYS A 2 -40.51 60.27 26.68
C LYS A 2 -39.80 60.33 28.08
N LYS A 3 -39.08 61.42 28.46
CA LYS A 3 -37.75 61.96 27.99
C LYS A 3 -37.22 63.11 28.91
N ILE A 4 -35.89 63.40 28.90
CA ILE A 4 -35.22 64.75 29.15
C ILE A 4 -35.13 65.23 30.64
N PHE A 5 -34.10 65.98 31.17
CA PHE A 5 -32.72 66.38 30.77
C PHE A 5 -31.95 67.19 31.89
N SER A 6 -30.73 67.70 31.61
CA SER A 6 -30.04 68.90 32.23
C SER A 6 -29.44 68.82 33.67
N LEU A 7 -28.54 69.67 34.24
CA LEU A 7 -27.51 70.74 33.93
C LEU A 7 -26.70 71.03 35.28
N VAL A 8 -25.57 71.79 35.50
CA VAL A 8 -24.29 72.13 34.78
C VAL A 8 -23.30 73.04 35.63
N PHE A 9 -21.97 72.76 35.60
CA PHE A 9 -20.74 73.63 35.80
C PHE A 9 -20.28 74.30 37.14
N ILE A 10 -19.03 74.86 37.08
CA ILE A 10 -18.16 75.62 38.06
C ILE A 10 -16.94 74.77 38.56
N LEU A 11 -15.65 75.19 38.66
CA LEU A 11 -14.87 76.46 38.46
C LEU A 11 -13.43 76.19 37.88
N ALA A 12 -12.50 77.17 37.86
CA ALA A 12 -11.06 77.04 37.47
C ALA A 12 -10.09 77.99 38.24
N ALA A 13 -8.77 77.73 38.21
CA ALA A 13 -7.68 78.65 38.64
C ALA A 13 -6.32 78.27 38.00
N ILE A 14 -5.38 79.22 37.85
CA ILE A 14 -4.06 79.04 37.21
C ILE A 14 -2.95 79.70 38.05
N LEU A 15 -1.76 79.09 38.08
CA LEU A 15 -0.51 79.70 38.56
C LEU A 15 0.66 79.18 37.69
N THR A 16 1.64 80.04 37.38
CA THR A 16 2.73 79.75 36.43
C THR A 16 4.03 79.35 37.12
N LEU A 17 4.61 78.22 36.73
CA LEU A 17 6.04 77.93 36.91
C LEU A 17 6.74 77.92 35.54
N SER A 18 7.99 78.36 35.51
CA SER A 18 8.87 78.14 34.35
C SER A 18 9.58 76.80 34.52
N ALA A 19 9.44 75.91 33.55
CA ALA A 19 10.08 74.59 33.54
C ALA A 19 11.06 74.49 32.37
N CYS A 20 12.23 73.89 32.62
CA CYS A 20 13.13 73.53 31.53
C CYS A 20 12.52 72.35 30.76
N VAL A 21 12.55 72.39 29.43
CA VAL A 21 12.10 71.27 28.60
C VAL A 21 13.29 70.34 28.38
N GLU A 22 13.37 69.29 29.20
CA GLU A 22 14.17 68.11 28.83
C GLU A 22 13.52 67.48 27.60
N VAL A 23 14.23 67.52 26.46
CA VAL A 23 13.89 66.68 25.31
C VAL A 23 14.24 65.26 25.72
N ARG A 24 13.22 64.43 25.98
CA ARG A 24 13.44 63.00 26.19
C ARG A 24 14.02 62.39 24.92
N ASN A 25 14.96 61.47 25.08
CA ASN A 25 15.37 60.62 23.99
C ASN A 25 14.23 59.68 23.57
N THR A 26 14.30 59.15 22.35
CA THR A 26 13.36 58.17 21.81
C THR A 26 14.13 57.03 21.18
N PRO A 27 13.68 55.76 21.27
CA PRO A 27 14.37 54.66 20.62
C PRO A 27 14.41 54.84 19.08
N PRO A 28 15.50 54.39 18.42
CA PRO A 28 15.65 54.47 16.97
C PRO A 28 14.56 53.69 16.21
N GLN A 29 14.34 54.04 14.95
CA GLN A 29 13.39 53.34 14.07
C GLN A 29 14.11 52.60 12.95
N LEU A 30 13.92 51.28 12.91
CA LEU A 30 14.31 50.42 11.79
C LEU A 30 13.26 50.53 10.66
N ILE A 31 13.72 50.74 9.43
CA ILE A 31 12.90 50.94 8.24
C ILE A 31 13.39 50.00 7.13
N GLY A 32 12.47 49.23 6.54
CA GLY A 32 12.76 48.31 5.43
C GLY A 32 12.90 46.83 5.82
N VAL A 33 12.98 46.50 7.11
CA VAL A 33 13.09 45.12 7.59
C VAL A 33 11.83 44.30 7.23
N GLN A 34 12.02 43.18 6.54
CA GLN A 34 10.94 42.23 6.22
C GLN A 34 10.84 41.16 7.31
N SER A 35 9.66 40.99 7.93
CA SER A 35 9.50 40.02 9.04
C SER A 35 9.52 38.54 8.60
N ASN A 36 9.30 38.26 7.31
CA ASN A 36 9.43 36.93 6.72
C ASN A 36 10.11 37.07 5.36
N VAL A 37 11.10 36.23 5.09
CA VAL A 37 11.87 36.21 3.84
C VAL A 37 12.06 34.75 3.38
N THR A 38 11.87 34.50 2.09
CA THR A 38 12.07 33.19 1.48
C THR A 38 12.93 33.31 0.23
N ILE A 39 13.97 32.49 0.12
CA ILE A 39 14.82 32.34 -1.07
C ILE A 39 14.93 30.86 -1.47
N ASN A 40 15.46 30.56 -2.65
CA ASN A 40 15.84 29.21 -3.06
C ASN A 40 17.33 28.96 -2.75
N PHE A 41 17.73 27.70 -2.63
CA PHE A 41 19.14 27.33 -2.54
C PHE A 41 19.90 27.77 -3.80
N GLY A 42 20.95 28.57 -3.61
CA GLY A 42 21.75 29.15 -4.69
C GLY A 42 21.38 30.58 -5.07
N ASP A 43 20.30 31.16 -4.53
CA ASP A 43 19.99 32.58 -4.68
C ASP A 43 20.98 33.45 -3.85
N GLU A 44 21.42 34.59 -4.40
CA GLU A 44 22.18 35.59 -3.63
C GLU A 44 21.26 36.33 -2.66
N TYR A 45 21.71 36.51 -1.41
CA TYR A 45 20.95 37.22 -0.37
C TYR A 45 21.85 38.04 0.54
N ASP A 46 21.56 39.34 0.64
CA ASP A 46 22.17 40.27 1.59
C ASP A 46 21.13 40.64 2.68
N PRO A 47 21.33 40.23 3.95
CA PRO A 47 20.41 40.50 5.05
C PRO A 47 20.28 41.98 5.47
N LEU A 48 21.12 42.89 4.95
CA LEU A 48 21.02 44.35 5.17
C LEU A 48 20.45 45.13 3.97
N ALA A 49 20.18 44.46 2.84
CA ALA A 49 19.81 45.12 1.59
C ALA A 49 18.53 45.98 1.71
N GLY A 50 18.69 47.30 1.60
CA GLY A 50 17.59 48.26 1.66
C GLY A 50 17.06 48.57 3.06
N ILE A 51 17.71 48.08 4.11
CA ILE A 51 17.39 48.42 5.50
C ILE A 51 18.07 49.74 5.88
N THR A 52 17.37 50.58 6.64
CA THR A 52 17.87 51.85 7.17
C THR A 52 17.45 52.02 8.63
N ALA A 53 18.20 52.81 9.39
CA ALA A 53 17.88 53.16 10.77
C ALA A 53 17.90 54.68 10.95
N THR A 54 16.86 55.23 11.58
CA THR A 54 16.77 56.68 11.85
C THR A 54 16.23 56.95 13.25
N ASP A 55 16.86 57.89 13.95
CA ASP A 55 16.38 58.48 15.20
C ASP A 55 16.15 60.00 15.03
N ALA A 56 15.34 60.61 15.90
CA ALA A 56 15.00 62.03 15.86
C ALA A 56 16.01 62.95 16.59
N GLN A 57 16.94 62.39 17.36
CA GLN A 57 17.97 63.09 18.14
C GLN A 57 19.35 62.84 17.51
N ASP A 58 19.70 61.58 17.22
CA ASP A 58 20.99 61.17 16.64
C ASP A 58 20.98 61.08 15.09
N GLY A 59 19.81 61.10 14.45
CA GLY A 59 19.68 61.23 13.00
C GLY A 59 19.74 59.90 12.23
N ASN A 60 20.77 59.68 11.41
CA ASN A 60 20.87 58.48 10.57
C ASN A 60 21.87 57.48 11.16
N LEU A 61 21.35 56.35 11.67
CA LEU A 61 22.09 55.29 12.34
C LEU A 61 22.27 54.05 11.44
N THR A 62 22.06 54.17 10.13
CA THR A 62 22.08 53.02 9.19
C THR A 62 23.43 52.28 9.15
N SER A 63 24.54 52.94 9.47
CA SER A 63 25.87 52.31 9.59
C SER A 63 26.06 51.51 10.88
N GLU A 64 25.21 51.73 11.89
CA GLU A 64 25.30 51.12 13.23
C GLU A 64 24.30 49.94 13.38
N ILE A 65 23.78 49.42 12.27
CA ILE A 65 22.86 48.27 12.27
C ILE A 65 23.66 46.97 12.40
N GLU A 66 23.35 46.19 13.44
CA GLU A 66 23.93 44.86 13.68
C GLU A 66 22.96 43.72 13.32
N LEU A 67 23.53 42.55 13.01
CA LEU A 67 22.78 41.32 12.74
C LEU A 67 23.05 40.26 13.80
N VAL A 68 22.10 40.09 14.71
CA VAL A 68 22.20 39.13 15.81
C VAL A 68 21.67 37.76 15.35
N GLY A 69 22.55 36.76 15.33
CA GLY A 69 22.22 35.37 15.00
C GLY A 69 22.25 35.01 13.51
N TRP A 70 22.56 35.96 12.61
CA TRP A 70 22.75 35.66 11.18
C TRP A 70 23.93 34.70 10.95
N ASN A 71 23.76 33.72 10.07
CA ASN A 71 24.83 32.81 9.67
C ASN A 71 24.84 32.57 8.14
N PRO A 72 25.87 32.98 7.39
CA PRO A 72 25.92 32.82 5.94
C PRO A 72 25.96 31.34 5.48
N ALA A 73 26.31 30.39 6.35
CA ALA A 73 26.29 28.96 6.02
C ALA A 73 24.89 28.44 5.62
N TRP A 74 23.82 29.13 6.04
CA TRP A 74 22.44 28.81 5.63
C TRP A 74 22.26 28.89 4.11
N LEU A 75 22.95 29.81 3.43
CA LEU A 75 22.90 29.97 1.97
C LEU A 75 23.58 28.80 1.22
N THR A 76 24.53 28.14 1.88
CA THR A 76 25.29 27.02 1.31
C THR A 76 24.68 25.63 1.57
N ASN A 77 23.54 25.56 2.26
CA ASN A 77 22.86 24.31 2.57
C ASN A 77 21.90 23.89 1.44
N SER A 78 22.28 22.87 0.66
CA SER A 78 21.47 22.35 -0.46
C SER A 78 20.15 21.69 -0.05
N ALA A 79 20.02 21.26 1.21
CA ALA A 79 18.77 20.77 1.77
C ALA A 79 17.80 21.92 2.14
N GLY A 80 18.28 23.16 2.26
CA GLY A 80 17.51 24.30 2.76
C GLY A 80 17.15 24.18 4.26
N GLY A 81 16.31 25.09 4.73
CA GLY A 81 15.88 25.11 6.14
C GLY A 81 15.09 26.36 6.52
N GLN A 82 14.58 26.38 7.75
CA GLN A 82 13.96 27.55 8.38
C GLN A 82 14.86 28.04 9.53
N TYR A 83 15.10 29.34 9.55
CA TYR A 83 16.03 30.02 10.43
C TYR A 83 15.42 31.34 10.92
N SER A 84 16.05 31.96 11.92
CA SER A 84 15.73 33.35 12.27
C SER A 84 16.96 34.10 12.72
N TYR A 85 16.97 35.40 12.43
CA TYR A 85 17.97 36.35 12.91
C TYR A 85 17.27 37.66 13.31
N SER A 86 17.96 38.53 14.03
CA SER A 86 17.43 39.85 14.39
C SER A 86 18.28 40.96 13.78
N VAL A 87 17.59 41.98 13.26
CA VAL A 87 18.19 43.27 12.93
C VAL A 87 18.14 44.13 14.20
N TYR A 88 19.27 44.68 14.62
CA TYR A 88 19.44 45.46 15.85
C TYR A 88 20.03 46.85 15.52
N VAL A 89 19.64 47.87 16.28
CA VAL A 89 20.31 49.17 16.31
C VAL A 89 20.11 49.83 17.67
N GLU A 90 21.13 50.50 18.19
CA GLU A 90 21.16 51.23 19.47
C GLU A 90 21.61 52.67 19.21
N ASP A 91 21.05 53.64 19.94
CA ASP A 91 21.43 55.05 19.85
C ASP A 91 22.50 55.45 20.88
N SER A 92 22.97 56.70 20.83
CA SER A 92 24.05 57.17 21.71
C SER A 92 23.64 57.32 23.19
N ALA A 93 22.35 57.19 23.51
CA ALA A 93 21.81 57.19 24.86
C ALA A 93 21.55 55.76 25.41
N GLY A 94 21.64 54.72 24.57
CA GLY A 94 21.41 53.32 24.94
C GLY A 94 19.96 52.87 24.85
N GLU A 95 19.09 53.60 24.14
CA GLU A 95 17.78 53.09 23.72
C GLU A 95 17.93 52.36 22.37
N SER A 96 17.16 51.30 22.15
CA SER A 96 17.39 50.40 21.00
C SER A 96 16.12 49.86 20.36
N ALA A 97 16.28 49.40 19.11
CA ALA A 97 15.23 48.76 18.33
C ALA A 97 15.71 47.42 17.75
N THR A 98 14.85 46.42 17.86
CA THR A 98 15.12 45.05 17.38
C THR A 98 13.93 44.55 16.56
N GLN A 99 14.19 43.99 15.38
CA GLN A 99 13.17 43.30 14.59
C GLN A 99 13.67 41.93 14.14
N ILE A 100 12.88 40.89 14.45
CA ILE A 100 13.17 39.50 14.09
C ILE A 100 12.73 39.24 12.65
N VAL A 101 13.62 38.62 11.87
CA VAL A 101 13.36 38.12 10.52
C VAL A 101 13.24 36.59 10.58
N GLN A 102 12.11 36.05 10.13
CA GLN A 102 11.97 34.62 9.83
C GLN A 102 12.51 34.37 8.42
N PHE A 103 13.53 33.52 8.29
CA PHE A 103 14.29 33.32 7.05
C PHE A 103 14.19 31.86 6.58
N THR A 104 13.70 31.65 5.37
CA THR A 104 13.54 30.31 4.77
C THR A 104 14.40 30.16 3.52
N VAL A 105 15.19 29.08 3.48
CA VAL A 105 15.90 28.64 2.27
C VAL A 105 15.20 27.39 1.74
N VAL A 106 14.68 27.43 0.53
CA VAL A 106 14.05 26.29 -0.14
C VAL A 106 15.13 25.43 -0.81
N GLY A 107 15.35 24.22 -0.30
CA GLY A 107 16.40 23.31 -0.77
C GLY A 107 16.18 22.77 -2.20
N SER A 108 17.26 22.31 -2.82
CA SER A 108 17.24 21.62 -4.12
C SER A 108 16.96 20.11 -4.01
N VAL A 109 16.92 19.57 -2.79
CA VAL A 109 16.57 18.17 -2.49
C VAL A 109 15.39 18.17 -1.52
N ALA A 110 14.37 17.36 -1.79
CA ALA A 110 13.23 17.22 -0.89
C ALA A 110 13.66 16.45 0.37
N GLN A 111 13.68 17.14 1.52
CA GLN A 111 13.97 16.49 2.79
C GLN A 111 12.82 15.57 3.21
N THR A 112 13.02 14.25 3.23
CA THR A 112 11.97 13.29 3.62
C THR A 112 12.43 12.27 4.65
N VAL A 113 12.19 12.59 5.92
CA VAL A 113 12.00 11.58 6.97
C VAL A 113 10.61 10.96 6.80
N SER A 114 10.49 9.64 6.92
CA SER A 114 9.26 8.89 6.65
C SER A 114 8.96 7.85 7.73
N LEU A 115 7.80 8.01 8.39
CA LEU A 115 7.21 6.97 9.22
C LEU A 115 6.46 5.95 8.35
N LEU A 116 6.98 4.72 8.33
CA LEU A 116 6.45 3.56 7.62
C LEU A 116 5.69 2.62 8.57
N TYR A 117 4.81 1.79 8.00
CA TYR A 117 4.11 0.69 8.69
C TYR A 117 3.27 1.11 9.90
N VAL A 118 2.82 2.37 9.92
CA VAL A 118 1.98 2.93 10.97
C VAL A 118 0.54 2.46 10.83
N GLN A 119 0.03 1.78 11.85
CA GLN A 119 -1.40 1.48 11.95
C GLN A 119 -2.12 2.65 12.64
N GLU A 120 -2.80 3.51 11.87
CA GLU A 120 -3.42 4.75 12.36
C GLU A 120 -4.65 4.54 13.26
N ALA A 121 -5.31 3.38 13.17
CA ALA A 121 -6.39 2.99 14.07
C ALA A 121 -6.03 1.66 14.74
N GLN A 122 -6.08 1.61 16.07
CA GLN A 122 -5.69 0.44 16.86
C GLN A 122 -6.65 0.20 18.02
N SER A 123 -6.71 -1.05 18.51
CA SER A 123 -7.40 -1.39 19.76
C SER A 123 -6.46 -2.07 20.76
N TYR A 124 -6.76 -1.90 22.05
CA TYR A 124 -6.10 -2.61 23.14
C TYR A 124 -7.16 -3.14 24.10
N TYR A 125 -7.07 -4.42 24.47
CA TYR A 125 -7.94 -5.06 25.44
C TYR A 125 -7.25 -5.11 26.81
N ILE A 126 -7.92 -4.59 27.85
CA ILE A 126 -7.37 -4.57 29.21
C ILE A 126 -7.04 -6.01 29.66
N GLY A 127 -5.78 -6.25 30.05
CA GLY A 127 -5.30 -7.56 30.48
C GLY A 127 -4.70 -8.45 29.37
N SER A 128 -4.72 -8.00 28.11
CA SER A 128 -3.86 -8.54 27.06
C SER A 128 -2.37 -8.21 27.32
N LYS A 129 -1.47 -8.81 26.52
CA LYS A 129 -0.02 -8.54 26.53
C LYS A 129 0.30 -7.02 26.54
N PRO A 130 1.44 -6.59 27.08
CA PRO A 130 1.82 -5.17 27.13
C PRO A 130 1.69 -4.49 25.76
N TYR A 131 0.95 -3.39 25.72
CA TYR A 131 0.69 -2.65 24.48
C TYR A 131 1.97 -1.97 23.98
N ASN A 132 2.37 -2.26 22.75
CA ASN A 132 3.47 -1.59 22.07
C ASN A 132 2.93 -0.52 21.09
N PRO A 133 3.08 0.78 21.37
CA PRO A 133 2.65 1.86 20.46
C PRO A 133 3.47 1.91 19.16
N LEU A 134 4.66 1.31 19.13
CA LEU A 134 5.55 1.23 17.96
C LEU A 134 5.53 -0.15 17.29
N ARG A 135 4.44 -0.93 17.46
CA ARG A 135 4.27 -2.29 16.91
C ARG A 135 4.57 -2.35 15.41
N GLY A 136 5.78 -2.80 15.07
CA GLY A 136 6.24 -2.97 13.69
C GLY A 136 6.29 -1.67 12.87
N VAL A 137 6.36 -0.51 13.53
CA VAL A 137 6.62 0.80 12.91
C VAL A 137 8.09 0.88 12.55
N VAL A 138 8.43 1.55 11.44
CA VAL A 138 9.80 1.85 11.03
C VAL A 138 9.90 3.33 10.66
N ALA A 139 11.02 3.98 10.96
CA ALA A 139 11.34 5.33 10.49
C ALA A 139 12.55 5.30 9.57
N ILE A 140 12.41 5.87 8.38
CA ILE A 140 13.49 5.98 7.39
C ILE A 140 13.81 7.44 7.15
N ASP A 141 15.09 7.79 7.21
CA ASP A 141 15.63 9.04 6.68
C ASP A 141 16.19 8.82 5.26
N THR A 142 16.04 9.84 4.41
CA THR A 142 16.59 9.89 3.03
C THR A 142 17.28 11.22 2.72
N VAL A 143 17.41 12.12 3.71
CA VAL A 143 17.95 13.49 3.53
C VAL A 143 19.42 13.49 3.09
N SER A 144 20.17 12.43 3.37
CA SER A 144 21.60 12.28 3.07
C SER A 144 21.92 11.45 1.81
N GLY A 145 20.93 10.81 1.18
CA GLY A 145 21.11 9.94 0.01
C GLY A 145 20.50 8.55 0.20
N GLU A 146 21.34 7.55 0.49
CA GLU A 146 20.86 6.18 0.76
C GLU A 146 19.93 6.13 1.99
N PRO A 147 18.88 5.30 2.00
CA PRO A 147 17.97 5.17 3.14
C PRO A 147 18.68 4.76 4.43
N VAL A 148 18.49 5.54 5.50
CA VAL A 148 18.98 5.25 6.86
C VAL A 148 17.80 4.89 7.76
N ASP A 149 17.91 3.79 8.50
CA ASP A 149 16.93 3.42 9.53
C ASP A 149 17.19 4.24 10.79
N ILE A 150 16.18 5.02 11.21
CA ILE A 150 16.16 5.85 12.42
C ILE A 150 14.97 5.47 13.33
N THR A 151 14.58 4.19 13.32
CA THR A 151 13.44 3.67 14.10
C THR A 151 13.65 3.78 15.62
N GLU A 152 14.90 3.85 16.09
CA GLU A 152 15.21 4.08 17.51
C GLU A 152 14.92 5.52 17.96
N ASP A 153 14.85 6.48 17.02
CA ASP A 153 14.59 7.91 17.29
C ASP A 153 13.08 8.26 17.28
N ILE A 154 12.18 7.27 17.29
CA ILE A 154 10.72 7.51 17.31
C ILE A 154 10.22 7.78 18.75
N GLU A 155 9.88 9.03 19.03
CA GLU A 155 9.19 9.43 20.25
C GLU A 155 7.69 9.12 20.22
N VAL A 156 7.14 8.74 21.38
CA VAL A 156 5.70 8.49 21.58
C VAL A 156 5.11 9.55 22.50
N VAL A 157 4.32 10.46 21.93
CA VAL A 157 3.77 11.64 22.61
C VAL A 157 2.29 11.45 22.94
N GLY A 158 1.92 11.66 24.21
CA GLY A 158 0.51 11.68 24.64
C GLY A 158 -0.17 10.31 24.79
N LEU A 159 0.59 9.23 24.97
CA LEU A 159 0.05 7.88 25.20
C LEU A 159 -0.93 7.86 26.40
N PRO A 160 -2.17 7.35 26.26
CA PRO A 160 -3.18 7.37 27.32
C PRO A 160 -2.94 6.29 28.39
N ASN A 161 -3.53 6.47 29.56
CA ASN A 161 -3.57 5.41 30.58
C ASN A 161 -4.53 4.29 30.14
N LEU A 162 -3.97 3.10 29.93
CA LEU A 162 -4.65 1.94 29.36
C LEU A 162 -5.57 1.18 30.34
N THR A 163 -5.71 1.61 31.59
CA THR A 163 -6.55 0.93 32.60
C THR A 163 -8.05 1.21 32.49
N ARG A 164 -8.46 2.19 31.66
CA ARG A 164 -9.86 2.58 31.48
C ARG A 164 -10.28 2.52 30.01
N PRO A 165 -11.41 1.86 29.67
CA PRO A 165 -11.95 1.89 28.31
C PRO A 165 -12.22 3.30 27.80
N GLY A 166 -12.04 3.50 26.49
CA GLY A 166 -12.22 4.80 25.85
C GLY A 166 -11.57 4.86 24.47
N ARG A 167 -11.83 5.95 23.75
CA ARG A 167 -11.09 6.33 22.54
C ARG A 167 -10.15 7.48 22.88
N PHE A 168 -8.92 7.39 22.41
CA PHE A 168 -7.84 8.34 22.69
C PHE A 168 -7.01 8.51 21.42
N ASN A 169 -6.34 9.66 21.28
CA ASN A 169 -5.31 9.84 20.28
C ASN A 169 -3.96 9.99 20.97
N TYR A 170 -2.92 9.36 20.42
CA TYR A 170 -1.53 9.69 20.73
C TYR A 170 -0.80 9.98 19.41
N GLN A 171 0.42 10.51 19.51
CA GLN A 171 1.27 10.78 18.35
C GLN A 171 2.54 9.95 18.44
N ILE A 172 3.02 9.53 17.27
CA ILE A 172 4.38 9.06 17.09
C ILE A 172 5.08 10.09 16.22
N THR A 173 6.29 10.46 16.60
CA THR A 173 7.07 11.48 15.89
C THR A 173 8.53 11.10 15.86
N VAL A 174 9.23 11.47 14.81
CA VAL A 174 10.66 11.23 14.63
C VAL A 174 11.27 12.46 13.97
N GLN A 175 12.48 12.83 14.35
CA GLN A 175 13.21 13.97 13.82
C GLN A 175 14.68 13.58 13.64
N ASN A 176 15.26 13.85 12.47
CA ASN A 176 16.67 13.57 12.22
C ASN A 176 17.59 14.69 12.74
N GLU A 177 18.91 14.47 12.72
CA GLU A 177 19.92 15.45 13.17
C GLU A 177 19.85 16.81 12.44
N LEU A 178 19.26 16.86 11.24
CA LEU A 178 19.08 18.05 10.42
C LEU A 178 17.76 18.80 10.68
N GLY A 179 16.94 18.28 11.59
CA GLY A 179 15.68 18.89 12.02
C GLY A 179 14.46 18.53 11.16
N ALA A 180 14.62 17.74 10.10
CA ALA A 180 13.49 17.22 9.33
C ALA A 180 12.71 16.20 10.17
N SER A 181 11.38 16.29 10.19
CA SER A 181 10.55 15.47 11.06
C SER A 181 9.33 14.88 10.36
N ALA A 182 8.89 13.72 10.85
CA ALA A 182 7.66 13.07 10.46
C ALA A 182 6.83 12.73 11.70
N THR A 183 5.56 13.13 11.69
CA THR A 183 4.59 12.80 12.74
C THR A 183 3.41 12.01 12.16
N ARG A 184 2.86 11.07 12.93
CA ARG A 184 1.56 10.44 12.68
C ARG A 184 0.72 10.45 13.96
N THR A 185 -0.59 10.56 13.80
CA THR A 185 -1.54 10.48 14.93
C THR A 185 -2.21 9.11 14.89
N VAL A 186 -2.22 8.40 16.01
CA VAL A 186 -2.83 7.07 16.15
C VAL A 186 -4.05 7.16 17.05
N SER A 187 -5.20 6.71 16.55
CA SER A 187 -6.45 6.55 17.29
C SER A 187 -6.48 5.20 18.00
N LEU A 188 -6.27 5.20 19.31
CA LEU A 188 -6.29 4.02 20.18
C LEU A 188 -7.64 3.84 20.87
N THR A 189 -8.27 2.69 20.68
CA THR A 189 -9.50 2.27 21.36
C THR A 189 -9.19 1.25 22.46
N VAL A 190 -9.19 1.69 23.72
CA VAL A 190 -9.06 0.81 24.89
C VAL A 190 -10.40 0.15 25.18
N LYS A 191 -10.41 -1.18 25.32
CA LYS A 191 -11.59 -2.03 25.51
C LYS A 191 -11.53 -2.82 26.82
N ASN A 192 -12.69 -3.19 27.35
CA ASN A 192 -12.81 -4.08 28.52
C ASN A 192 -12.11 -5.43 28.28
N ALA A 193 -11.63 -6.07 29.35
CA ALA A 193 -11.03 -7.41 29.28
C ALA A 193 -11.98 -8.45 28.66
N VAL A 194 -11.44 -9.36 27.84
CA VAL A 194 -12.20 -10.48 27.26
C VAL A 194 -12.11 -11.68 28.19
N THR A 195 -13.17 -11.90 28.98
CA THR A 195 -13.21 -12.95 30.01
C THR A 195 -13.64 -14.32 29.51
N ASN A 196 -14.00 -14.46 28.23
CA ASN A 196 -14.48 -15.70 27.62
C ASN A 196 -13.44 -16.40 26.72
N ILE A 197 -12.16 -15.99 26.74
CA ILE A 197 -11.08 -16.83 26.20
C ILE A 197 -10.67 -17.82 27.30
N PRO A 198 -10.76 -19.14 27.08
CA PRO A 198 -10.35 -20.11 28.10
C PRO A 198 -8.85 -20.04 28.39
N THR A 199 -8.47 -20.11 29.66
CA THR A 199 -7.05 -20.16 30.09
C THR A 199 -6.36 -21.48 29.74
N GLU A 200 -7.14 -22.53 29.54
CA GLU A 200 -6.70 -23.88 29.13
C GLU A 200 -7.59 -24.41 28.00
N LEU A 201 -6.98 -25.14 27.05
CA LEU A 201 -7.74 -25.92 26.07
C LEU A 201 -8.29 -27.18 26.77
N THR A 202 -9.59 -27.43 26.64
CA THR A 202 -10.23 -28.56 27.34
C THR A 202 -9.72 -29.91 26.84
N SER A 203 -9.55 -30.87 27.76
CA SER A 203 -9.24 -32.27 27.43
C SER A 203 -10.43 -33.06 26.84
N SER A 204 -11.63 -32.47 26.83
CA SER A 204 -12.80 -33.06 26.17
C SER A 204 -12.71 -32.93 24.65
N PRO A 205 -13.38 -33.79 23.87
CA PRO A 205 -13.42 -33.68 22.41
C PRO A 205 -14.00 -32.34 21.93
N VAL A 206 -13.29 -31.66 21.03
CA VAL A 206 -13.71 -30.39 20.40
C VAL A 206 -13.66 -30.54 18.89
N THR A 207 -14.78 -30.42 18.19
CA THR A 207 -14.80 -30.39 16.71
C THR A 207 -14.86 -28.96 16.20
N ILE A 208 -14.01 -28.62 15.23
CA ILE A 208 -14.05 -27.36 14.48
C ILE A 208 -14.11 -27.62 12.97
N THR A 209 -14.84 -26.78 12.24
CA THR A 209 -14.97 -26.87 10.77
C THR A 209 -14.41 -25.61 10.10
N LEU A 210 -13.67 -25.80 9.00
CA LEU A 210 -13.19 -24.75 8.09
C LEU A 210 -13.88 -24.89 6.72
N TRP A 211 -14.51 -23.82 6.23
CA TRP A 211 -15.06 -23.77 4.87
C TRP A 211 -14.14 -23.04 3.88
N HIS A 212 -13.92 -23.65 2.72
CA HIS A 212 -13.13 -23.09 1.62
C HIS A 212 -13.74 -23.38 0.24
N SER A 213 -13.17 -22.80 -0.81
CA SER A 213 -13.49 -23.12 -2.22
C SER A 213 -12.26 -23.46 -3.06
N ASN A 214 -11.10 -23.69 -2.44
CA ASN A 214 -9.86 -24.01 -3.15
C ASN A 214 -9.96 -25.28 -4.02
N GLY A 215 -9.06 -25.40 -5.00
CA GLY A 215 -8.84 -26.63 -5.75
C GLY A 215 -8.04 -27.69 -4.97
N SER A 216 -7.97 -28.91 -5.54
CA SER A 216 -7.47 -30.13 -4.90
C SER A 216 -6.07 -30.02 -4.29
N THR A 217 -5.13 -29.31 -4.92
CA THR A 217 -3.76 -29.14 -4.38
C THR A 217 -3.76 -28.44 -3.01
N ILE A 218 -4.57 -27.40 -2.87
CA ILE A 218 -4.67 -26.61 -1.63
C ILE A 218 -5.58 -27.31 -0.61
N GLU A 219 -6.64 -27.97 -1.07
CA GLU A 219 -7.48 -28.82 -0.20
C GLU A 219 -6.68 -29.98 0.41
N GLY A 220 -5.79 -30.61 -0.38
CA GLY A 220 -4.85 -31.62 0.12
C GLY A 220 -3.85 -31.06 1.13
N ALA A 221 -3.32 -29.85 0.90
CA ALA A 221 -2.45 -29.17 1.85
C ALA A 221 -3.18 -28.83 3.16
N LEU A 222 -4.38 -28.25 3.10
CA LEU A 222 -5.22 -27.97 4.28
C LEU A 222 -5.54 -29.24 5.08
N ASN A 223 -5.82 -30.36 4.41
CA ASN A 223 -6.03 -31.65 5.07
C ASN A 223 -4.75 -32.19 5.75
N LEU A 224 -3.57 -31.99 5.16
CA LEU A 224 -2.29 -32.31 5.80
C LEU A 224 -2.04 -31.44 7.04
N TYR A 225 -2.26 -30.13 6.95
CA TYR A 225 -2.10 -29.21 8.09
C TYR A 225 -3.11 -29.51 9.20
N ALA A 226 -4.34 -29.88 8.87
CA ALA A 226 -5.33 -30.37 9.83
C ALA A 226 -4.83 -31.64 10.57
N GLN A 227 -4.25 -32.61 9.86
CA GLN A 227 -3.68 -33.82 10.49
C GLN A 227 -2.50 -33.51 11.41
N GLN A 228 -1.59 -32.62 10.99
CA GLN A 228 -0.47 -32.16 11.82
C GLN A 228 -0.96 -31.44 13.08
N PHE A 229 -1.96 -30.55 12.96
CA PHE A 229 -2.56 -29.86 14.10
C PHE A 229 -3.26 -30.83 15.07
N MET A 230 -4.02 -31.81 14.55
CA MET A 230 -4.67 -32.84 15.38
C MET A 230 -3.65 -33.74 16.10
N ALA A 231 -2.42 -33.89 15.59
CA ALA A 231 -1.35 -34.59 16.29
C ALA A 231 -0.77 -33.77 17.46
N LEU A 232 -0.78 -32.43 17.37
CA LEU A 232 -0.41 -31.52 18.46
C LEU A 232 -1.53 -31.39 19.52
N TYR A 233 -2.79 -31.43 19.08
CA TYR A 233 -3.99 -31.26 19.91
C TYR A 233 -4.94 -32.47 19.73
N PRO A 234 -4.64 -33.64 20.33
CA PRO A 234 -5.35 -34.90 20.07
C PRO A 234 -6.80 -34.95 20.58
N ASN A 235 -7.23 -33.94 21.34
CA ASN A 235 -8.61 -33.71 21.74
C ASN A 235 -9.42 -32.89 20.69
N VAL A 236 -8.76 -32.27 19.71
CA VAL A 236 -9.41 -31.46 18.67
C VAL A 236 -9.58 -32.29 17.39
N THR A 237 -10.76 -32.19 16.78
CA THR A 237 -11.04 -32.69 15.42
C THR A 237 -11.20 -31.50 14.48
N VAL A 238 -10.40 -31.45 13.41
CA VAL A 238 -10.47 -30.40 12.39
C VAL A 238 -11.09 -30.96 11.11
N VAL A 239 -12.23 -30.40 10.72
CA VAL A 239 -12.94 -30.75 9.48
C VAL A 239 -12.65 -29.70 8.42
N ILE A 240 -11.86 -30.07 7.41
CA ILE A 240 -11.67 -29.28 6.18
C ILE A 240 -12.81 -29.61 5.23
N GLN A 241 -13.58 -28.61 4.81
CA GLN A 241 -14.75 -28.79 3.96
C GLN A 241 -14.76 -27.79 2.79
N LYS A 242 -14.69 -28.31 1.56
CA LYS A 242 -15.03 -27.52 0.37
C LYS A 242 -16.53 -27.18 0.40
N ASN A 243 -16.86 -25.90 0.27
CA ASN A 243 -18.23 -25.36 0.37
C ASN A 243 -18.49 -24.34 -0.75
N GLY A 244 -18.12 -24.69 -1.98
CA GLY A 244 -18.26 -23.87 -3.18
C GLY A 244 -17.12 -24.13 -4.16
N ASP A 245 -17.37 -23.99 -5.46
CA ASP A 245 -16.36 -24.21 -6.50
C ASP A 245 -15.54 -22.96 -6.83
N ASN A 246 -16.01 -21.80 -6.38
CA ASN A 246 -15.29 -20.53 -6.39
C ASN A 246 -15.65 -19.73 -5.13
N TYR A 247 -14.91 -18.65 -4.89
CA TYR A 247 -15.06 -17.84 -3.69
C TYR A 247 -16.42 -17.13 -3.60
N ASP A 248 -17.04 -16.75 -4.73
CA ASP A 248 -18.38 -16.14 -4.75
C ASP A 248 -19.47 -17.12 -4.31
N MET A 249 -19.40 -18.38 -4.73
CA MET A 249 -20.33 -19.41 -4.26
C MET A 249 -20.09 -19.73 -2.77
N LEU A 250 -18.83 -19.75 -2.31
CA LEU A 250 -18.52 -19.84 -0.88
C LEU A 250 -19.13 -18.67 -0.09
N ARG A 251 -19.01 -17.44 -0.59
CA ARG A 251 -19.63 -16.25 0.02
C ARG A 251 -21.15 -16.38 0.11
N GLN A 252 -21.79 -16.78 -0.99
CA GLN A 252 -23.25 -17.01 -1.03
C GLN A 252 -23.70 -18.10 -0.04
N ASN A 253 -22.92 -19.18 0.09
CA ASN A 253 -23.17 -20.26 1.03
C ASN A 253 -22.99 -19.81 2.48
N VAL A 254 -21.92 -19.06 2.79
CA VAL A 254 -21.72 -18.46 4.12
C VAL A 254 -22.86 -17.50 4.45
N VAL A 255 -23.20 -16.55 3.57
CA VAL A 255 -24.33 -15.60 3.76
C VAL A 255 -25.67 -16.30 3.95
N SER A 256 -25.85 -17.49 3.36
CA SER A 256 -27.02 -18.35 3.61
C SER A 256 -26.95 -19.05 4.97
N ALA A 257 -25.77 -19.55 5.37
CA ALA A 257 -25.54 -20.18 6.67
C ALA A 257 -25.62 -19.20 7.85
N ILE A 258 -25.30 -17.91 7.67
CA ILE A 258 -25.60 -16.83 8.64
C ILE A 258 -27.09 -16.86 8.98
N LYS A 259 -27.95 -16.84 7.97
CA LYS A 259 -29.42 -16.80 8.11
C LYS A 259 -29.99 -18.10 8.66
N GLY A 260 -29.33 -19.24 8.39
CA GLY A 260 -29.69 -20.55 8.93
C GLY A 260 -29.17 -20.84 10.35
N GLY A 261 -28.23 -20.06 10.88
CA GLY A 261 -27.53 -20.36 12.13
C GLY A 261 -26.56 -21.54 12.04
N THR A 262 -26.09 -21.87 10.84
CA THR A 262 -25.33 -23.11 10.52
C THR A 262 -23.89 -22.83 10.06
N LEU A 263 -23.30 -21.73 10.53
CA LEU A 263 -21.92 -21.34 10.21
C LEU A 263 -20.88 -22.39 10.66
N PRO A 264 -19.79 -22.59 9.88
CA PRO A 264 -18.59 -23.28 10.35
C PRO A 264 -17.85 -22.41 11.38
N ASN A 265 -16.77 -22.91 11.97
CA ASN A 265 -15.97 -22.14 12.93
C ASN A 265 -14.94 -21.22 12.26
N ILE A 266 -14.46 -21.58 11.06
CA ILE A 266 -13.52 -20.80 10.25
C ILE A 266 -14.07 -20.66 8.83
N VAL A 267 -13.97 -19.45 8.25
CA VAL A 267 -14.33 -19.17 6.85
C VAL A 267 -13.19 -18.52 6.08
N GLN A 268 -12.89 -19.04 4.89
CA GLN A 268 -12.02 -18.39 3.91
C GLN A 268 -12.80 -17.33 3.12
N GLY A 269 -12.17 -16.21 2.73
CA GLY A 269 -12.82 -15.19 1.90
C GLY A 269 -11.91 -14.05 1.46
N TYR A 270 -12.33 -13.31 0.44
CA TYR A 270 -11.70 -12.03 0.07
C TYR A 270 -12.07 -10.92 1.08
N PRO A 271 -11.33 -9.80 1.14
CA PRO A 271 -11.58 -8.74 2.11
C PRO A 271 -13.03 -8.20 2.12
N ASP A 272 -13.69 -8.12 0.97
CA ASP A 272 -15.08 -7.66 0.88
C ASP A 272 -16.09 -8.71 1.40
N HIS A 273 -15.74 -10.00 1.32
CA HIS A 273 -16.50 -11.06 1.99
C HIS A 273 -16.40 -10.89 3.51
N VAL A 274 -15.20 -10.60 4.03
CA VAL A 274 -15.00 -10.34 5.46
C VAL A 274 -15.80 -9.12 5.90
N ALA A 275 -15.83 -8.04 5.10
CA ALA A 275 -16.67 -6.87 5.36
C ALA A 275 -18.18 -7.20 5.39
N GLU A 276 -18.67 -8.07 4.50
CA GLU A 276 -20.05 -8.57 4.53
C GLU A 276 -20.31 -9.42 5.79
N TYR A 277 -19.39 -10.30 6.18
CA TYR A 277 -19.53 -11.13 7.37
C TYR A 277 -19.52 -10.28 8.66
N ILE A 278 -18.69 -9.24 8.75
CA ILE A 278 -18.68 -8.26 9.86
C ILE A 278 -20.02 -7.52 9.93
N THR A 279 -20.53 -7.05 8.79
CA THR A 279 -21.82 -6.34 8.69
C THR A 279 -22.99 -7.21 9.19
N ASN A 280 -22.88 -8.53 9.06
CA ASN A 280 -23.85 -9.51 9.53
C ASN A 280 -23.52 -10.08 10.95
N ASN A 281 -22.53 -9.54 11.67
CA ASN A 281 -22.06 -10.02 12.98
C ASN A 281 -21.63 -11.51 13.00
N ALA A 282 -21.23 -12.04 11.84
CA ALA A 282 -20.96 -13.46 11.60
C ALA A 282 -19.50 -13.88 11.86
N VAL A 283 -18.58 -12.92 12.00
CA VAL A 283 -17.16 -13.12 12.36
C VAL A 283 -16.78 -12.25 13.54
N ILE A 284 -15.75 -12.66 14.28
CA ILE A 284 -15.24 -11.96 15.48
C ILE A 284 -13.88 -11.31 15.22
N SER A 285 -13.61 -10.24 15.97
CA SER A 285 -12.27 -9.65 16.08
C SER A 285 -11.30 -10.68 16.65
N VAL A 286 -10.12 -10.81 16.03
CA VAL A 286 -9.04 -11.69 16.49
C VAL A 286 -8.01 -10.97 17.37
N ASN A 287 -8.09 -9.64 17.55
CA ASN A 287 -7.23 -8.87 18.47
C ASN A 287 -7.14 -9.48 19.89
N PRO A 288 -8.27 -9.89 20.53
CA PRO A 288 -8.23 -10.56 21.84
C PRO A 288 -7.36 -11.82 21.89
N TYR A 289 -7.22 -12.53 20.77
CA TYR A 289 -6.44 -13.75 20.66
C TYR A 289 -4.99 -13.46 20.24
N ILE A 290 -4.77 -12.57 19.26
CA ILE A 290 -3.44 -12.08 18.83
C ILE A 290 -2.60 -11.66 20.04
N ASP A 291 -3.19 -10.86 20.93
CA ASP A 291 -2.54 -10.33 22.13
C ASP A 291 -2.91 -11.08 23.42
N HIS A 292 -3.44 -12.30 23.33
CA HIS A 292 -3.71 -13.11 24.53
C HIS A 292 -2.39 -13.55 25.17
N ALA A 293 -2.25 -13.35 26.50
CA ALA A 293 -1.03 -13.66 27.25
C ALA A 293 -0.49 -15.07 26.97
N THR A 294 -1.36 -16.08 27.04
CA THR A 294 -1.02 -17.51 26.85
C THR A 294 -1.12 -17.99 25.39
N TRP A 295 -2.00 -17.39 24.58
CA TRP A 295 -2.43 -17.99 23.30
C TRP A 295 -2.10 -17.16 22.05
N GLY A 296 -1.59 -15.94 22.23
CA GLY A 296 -1.20 -15.07 21.13
C GLY A 296 0.05 -15.53 20.40
N PHE A 297 0.50 -14.69 19.46
CA PHE A 297 1.82 -14.83 18.88
C PHE A 297 2.90 -14.53 19.94
N ASP A 298 4.02 -15.24 19.92
CA ASP A 298 5.14 -14.91 20.80
C ASP A 298 5.94 -13.74 20.22
N ALA A 299 5.98 -12.62 20.95
CA ALA A 299 6.70 -11.42 20.55
C ALA A 299 8.24 -11.58 20.62
N ASN A 300 8.73 -12.62 21.31
CA ASN A 300 10.15 -12.91 21.49
C ASN A 300 10.72 -13.87 20.43
N SER A 301 9.88 -14.37 19.52
CA SER A 301 10.27 -15.35 18.49
C SER A 301 10.13 -14.74 17.10
N ASP A 302 11.24 -14.65 16.36
CA ASP A 302 11.26 -14.06 15.02
C ASP A 302 10.42 -14.81 13.99
N THR A 303 10.14 -16.10 14.20
CA THR A 303 9.32 -16.95 13.32
C THR A 303 7.86 -17.08 13.76
N GLU A 304 7.52 -16.70 14.99
CA GLU A 304 6.13 -16.70 15.49
C GLU A 304 5.50 -15.32 15.61
N LYS A 305 6.26 -14.25 15.89
CA LYS A 305 5.73 -12.91 16.19
C LYS A 305 4.74 -12.41 15.13
N PHE A 306 3.78 -11.59 15.55
CA PHE A 306 2.72 -11.09 14.66
C PHE A 306 3.28 -10.13 13.60
N GLU A 307 4.33 -9.42 13.96
CA GLU A 307 5.06 -8.44 13.17
C GLU A 307 5.89 -9.07 12.04
N ASP A 308 6.12 -10.39 12.09
CA ASP A 308 6.73 -11.17 11.01
C ASP A 308 5.74 -11.47 9.87
N ILE A 309 4.42 -11.46 10.12
CA ILE A 309 3.42 -11.44 9.04
C ILE A 309 3.56 -10.10 8.31
N LEU A 310 3.85 -10.14 7.01
CA LEU A 310 4.20 -8.96 6.18
C LEU A 310 3.20 -7.81 6.36
N TRP A 311 3.71 -6.58 6.56
CA TRP A 311 2.90 -5.39 6.88
C TRP A 311 1.67 -5.24 5.97
N LYS A 312 1.87 -5.28 4.66
CA LYS A 312 0.81 -5.07 3.66
C LYS A 312 -0.30 -6.13 3.76
N TYR A 313 0.05 -7.36 4.13
CA TYR A 313 -0.90 -8.45 4.33
C TYR A 313 -1.60 -8.39 5.71
N ARG A 314 -0.89 -8.06 6.80
CA ARG A 314 -1.54 -7.89 8.11
C ARG A 314 -2.47 -6.67 8.12
N ASN A 315 -2.05 -5.51 7.61
CA ASN A 315 -2.84 -4.27 7.63
C ASN A 315 -4.10 -4.33 6.73
N GLU A 316 -4.11 -5.18 5.70
CA GLU A 316 -5.34 -5.48 4.93
C GLU A 316 -6.43 -6.09 5.82
N ASN A 317 -6.07 -6.78 6.89
CA ASN A 317 -7.02 -7.49 7.74
C ASN A 317 -7.67 -6.59 8.84
N SER A 318 -7.18 -5.35 9.04
CA SER A 318 -7.70 -4.38 10.05
C SER A 318 -8.54 -3.23 9.49
N GLN A 319 -8.69 -3.11 8.16
CA GLN A 319 -9.32 -1.98 7.48
C GLN A 319 -10.82 -1.72 7.81
N TYR A 320 -11.51 -2.74 8.34
CA TYR A 320 -12.96 -2.81 8.32
C TYR A 320 -13.66 -1.89 9.35
N THR A 321 -13.03 -1.61 10.49
CA THR A 321 -13.65 -0.86 11.60
C THR A 321 -12.86 0.39 11.99
N ALA A 322 -13.55 1.37 12.60
CA ALA A 322 -12.97 2.65 13.02
C ALA A 322 -12.09 2.55 14.30
N ASP A 323 -11.81 1.34 14.77
CA ASP A 323 -10.86 0.99 15.82
C ASP A 323 -9.75 0.02 15.32
N GLY A 324 -9.72 -0.28 14.01
CA GLY A 324 -8.62 -0.99 13.37
C GLY A 324 -8.43 -2.43 13.84
N GLU A 325 -9.53 -3.16 14.05
CA GLU A 325 -9.43 -4.54 14.51
C GLU A 325 -9.23 -5.53 13.37
N PHE A 326 -8.31 -6.47 13.58
CA PHE A 326 -8.11 -7.60 12.70
C PHE A 326 -9.31 -8.55 12.84
N TYR A 327 -9.97 -8.89 11.74
CA TYR A 327 -11.08 -9.88 11.70
C TYR A 327 -10.70 -11.21 11.06
N SER A 328 -9.49 -11.28 10.51
CA SER A 328 -8.95 -12.44 9.82
C SER A 328 -7.42 -12.40 9.82
N LEU A 329 -6.77 -13.50 9.44
CA LEU A 329 -5.35 -13.52 9.07
C LEU A 329 -5.21 -13.83 7.57
N PRO A 330 -4.14 -13.36 6.90
CA PRO A 330 -3.84 -13.77 5.53
C PRO A 330 -3.57 -15.29 5.46
N PHE A 331 -3.77 -15.89 4.28
CA PHE A 331 -3.45 -17.30 4.06
C PHE A 331 -2.74 -17.54 2.73
N ASN A 332 -3.39 -17.24 1.61
CA ASN A 332 -2.86 -17.43 0.26
C ASN A 332 -2.85 -16.08 -0.47
N LYS A 333 -1.68 -15.43 -0.52
CA LYS A 333 -1.51 -14.09 -1.09
C LYS A 333 -0.72 -14.12 -2.40
N SER A 334 -1.15 -13.31 -3.36
CA SER A 334 -0.51 -13.16 -4.66
C SER A 334 -0.42 -11.70 -5.05
N THR A 335 0.37 -11.43 -6.09
CA THR A 335 0.40 -10.15 -6.79
C THR A 335 0.43 -10.44 -8.30
N GLU A 336 0.50 -9.42 -9.13
CA GLU A 336 0.63 -9.56 -10.58
C GLU A 336 2.08 -9.36 -11.00
N VAL A 337 2.54 -10.12 -11.99
CA VAL A 337 3.90 -10.05 -12.55
C VAL A 337 3.83 -10.12 -14.07
N MET A 338 4.81 -9.52 -14.75
CA MET A 338 4.94 -9.62 -16.21
C MET A 338 5.83 -10.81 -16.57
N ILE A 339 5.31 -11.70 -17.41
CA ILE A 339 5.99 -12.86 -17.97
C ILE A 339 6.27 -12.57 -19.44
N TYR A 340 7.49 -12.82 -19.94
CA TYR A 340 7.86 -12.56 -21.33
C TYR A 340 8.65 -13.68 -21.99
N ASN A 341 8.53 -13.76 -23.33
CA ASN A 341 9.35 -14.61 -24.17
C ASN A 341 10.78 -14.05 -24.25
N ALA A 342 11.72 -14.75 -23.60
CA ALA A 342 13.10 -14.31 -23.45
C ALA A 342 13.89 -14.42 -24.75
N ASP A 343 13.62 -15.41 -25.61
CA ASP A 343 14.29 -15.56 -26.91
C ASP A 343 14.08 -14.34 -27.81
N VAL A 344 12.85 -13.82 -27.84
CA VAL A 344 12.50 -12.60 -28.59
C VAL A 344 13.21 -11.37 -28.02
N VAL A 345 13.19 -11.19 -26.70
CA VAL A 345 13.85 -10.04 -26.05
C VAL A 345 15.36 -10.10 -26.22
N ASN A 346 15.97 -11.27 -26.01
CA ASN A 346 17.41 -11.48 -26.15
C ASN A 346 17.88 -11.29 -27.60
N ALA A 347 17.09 -11.72 -28.59
CA ALA A 347 17.37 -11.45 -30.00
C ALA A 347 17.31 -9.94 -30.33
N LEU A 348 16.32 -9.22 -29.80
CA LEU A 348 16.21 -7.76 -29.95
C LEU A 348 17.33 -6.99 -29.23
N ILE A 349 17.86 -7.51 -28.12
CA ILE A 349 19.05 -6.94 -27.45
C ILE A 349 20.31 -7.24 -28.28
N ALA A 350 20.50 -8.48 -28.74
CA ALA A 350 21.64 -8.88 -29.55
C ALA A 350 21.71 -8.16 -30.91
N SER A 351 20.57 -7.76 -31.48
CA SER A 351 20.49 -6.92 -32.69
C SER A 351 20.68 -5.42 -32.43
N ASN A 352 20.91 -5.01 -31.18
CA ASN A 352 20.94 -3.61 -30.72
C ASN A 352 19.62 -2.84 -30.96
N GLN A 353 18.49 -3.55 -31.09
CA GLN A 353 17.16 -2.94 -31.17
C GLN A 353 16.59 -2.62 -29.78
N LEU A 354 17.04 -3.29 -28.72
CA LEU A 354 16.81 -2.97 -27.31
C LEU A 354 18.15 -2.89 -26.56
N THR A 355 18.17 -2.16 -25.45
CA THR A 355 19.33 -2.09 -24.52
C THR A 355 19.13 -3.01 -23.32
N GLU A 356 17.91 -3.05 -22.79
CA GLU A 356 17.44 -3.97 -21.75
C GLU A 356 15.92 -4.20 -21.91
N PHE A 357 15.31 -4.99 -21.02
CA PHE A 357 13.86 -5.15 -20.97
C PHE A 357 13.16 -3.84 -20.55
N PRO A 358 12.13 -3.35 -21.28
CA PRO A 358 11.43 -2.11 -20.91
C PRO A 358 10.64 -2.22 -19.60
N LYS A 359 10.96 -1.37 -18.61
CA LYS A 359 10.36 -1.40 -17.26
C LYS A 359 9.13 -0.49 -17.08
N THR A 360 8.73 0.26 -18.12
CA THR A 360 7.64 1.24 -18.04
C THR A 360 6.65 1.07 -19.19
N TRP A 361 5.41 1.52 -19.00
CA TRP A 361 4.39 1.51 -20.06
C TRP A 361 4.79 2.33 -21.27
N GLN A 362 5.41 3.49 -21.04
CA GLN A 362 5.95 4.38 -22.08
C GLN A 362 7.02 3.65 -22.90
N ASP A 363 7.98 3.00 -22.24
CA ASP A 363 9.06 2.31 -22.93
C ASP A 363 8.58 1.02 -23.65
N LEU A 364 7.61 0.28 -23.09
CA LEU A 364 6.96 -0.82 -23.80
C LEU A 364 6.24 -0.33 -25.05
N PHE A 365 5.36 0.67 -24.93
CA PHE A 365 4.56 1.15 -26.06
C PHE A 365 5.38 1.91 -27.13
N ALA A 366 6.56 2.43 -26.77
CA ALA A 366 7.55 2.94 -27.73
C ALA A 366 8.27 1.80 -28.49
N ASN A 367 8.45 0.63 -27.88
CA ASN A 367 9.16 -0.51 -28.47
C ASN A 367 8.25 -1.55 -29.17
N ALA A 368 6.93 -1.48 -29.02
CA ALA A 368 5.96 -2.42 -29.59
C ALA A 368 6.16 -2.73 -31.09
N SER A 369 6.54 -1.73 -31.90
CA SER A 369 6.81 -1.91 -33.34
C SER A 369 7.97 -2.87 -33.64
N LYS A 370 8.96 -2.97 -32.73
CA LYS A 370 10.10 -3.90 -32.85
C LYS A 370 9.65 -5.35 -32.62
N PHE A 371 8.78 -5.56 -31.63
CA PHE A 371 8.13 -6.85 -31.38
C PHE A 371 7.23 -7.26 -32.54
N ASN A 372 6.38 -6.36 -33.03
CA ASN A 372 5.52 -6.61 -34.19
C ASN A 372 6.31 -6.94 -35.47
N ALA A 373 7.50 -6.36 -35.65
CA ALA A 373 8.35 -6.64 -36.81
C ALA A 373 8.95 -8.06 -36.81
N VAL A 374 9.25 -8.64 -35.64
CA VAL A 374 9.80 -10.01 -35.52
C VAL A 374 8.73 -11.08 -35.31
N ALA A 375 7.53 -10.69 -34.88
CA ALA A 375 6.41 -11.60 -34.60
C ALA A 375 6.12 -12.62 -35.71
N PRO A 376 6.06 -12.25 -37.01
CA PRO A 376 5.70 -13.20 -38.06
C PRO A 376 6.65 -14.41 -38.16
N SER A 377 7.97 -14.19 -38.05
CA SER A 377 8.98 -15.26 -38.14
C SER A 377 8.99 -16.18 -36.91
N TYR A 378 8.75 -15.62 -35.72
CA TYR A 378 8.60 -16.43 -34.52
C TYR A 378 7.31 -17.26 -34.56
N ILE A 379 6.18 -16.68 -34.99
CA ILE A 379 4.91 -17.41 -35.12
C ILE A 379 4.98 -18.51 -36.20
N ASP A 380 5.72 -18.31 -37.30
CA ASP A 380 6.01 -19.39 -38.26
C ASP A 380 6.80 -20.53 -37.59
N SER A 381 7.90 -20.21 -36.90
CA SER A 381 8.77 -21.20 -36.26
C SER A 381 8.06 -21.96 -35.15
N TYR A 382 7.39 -21.26 -34.24
CA TYR A 382 6.63 -21.84 -33.15
C TYR A 382 5.41 -22.63 -33.65
N GLY A 383 4.68 -22.09 -34.65
CA GLY A 383 3.53 -22.75 -35.26
C GLY A 383 3.90 -24.05 -35.98
N ALA A 384 5.02 -24.07 -36.71
CA ALA A 384 5.55 -25.28 -37.33
C ALA A 384 5.97 -26.32 -36.28
N THR A 385 6.63 -25.92 -35.20
CA THR A 385 7.00 -26.81 -34.07
C THR A 385 5.76 -27.39 -33.38
N LEU A 386 4.69 -26.59 -33.23
CA LEU A 386 3.40 -27.03 -32.67
C LEU A 386 2.55 -27.87 -33.64
N GLY A 387 2.98 -28.03 -34.91
CA GLY A 387 2.22 -28.75 -35.93
C GLY A 387 0.96 -28.03 -36.44
N LEU A 388 0.86 -26.71 -36.26
CA LEU A 388 -0.27 -25.90 -36.71
C LEU A 388 -0.37 -25.85 -38.24
N THR A 389 -1.59 -25.79 -38.76
CA THR A 389 -1.83 -25.58 -40.20
C THR A 389 -1.44 -24.18 -40.64
N SER A 390 -1.16 -23.99 -41.93
CA SER A 390 -0.91 -22.67 -42.51
C SER A 390 -2.04 -21.65 -42.24
N ALA A 391 -3.28 -22.14 -42.09
CA ALA A 391 -4.44 -21.30 -41.75
C ALA A 391 -4.38 -20.80 -40.29
N GLU A 392 -4.04 -21.67 -39.34
CA GLU A 392 -3.88 -21.32 -37.92
C GLU A 392 -2.68 -20.38 -37.70
N ILE A 393 -1.56 -20.64 -38.39
CA ILE A 393 -0.38 -19.76 -38.36
C ILE A 393 -0.72 -18.37 -38.93
N THR A 394 -1.46 -18.32 -40.04
CA THR A 394 -1.94 -17.05 -40.62
C THR A 394 -2.91 -16.33 -39.67
N ASN A 395 -3.81 -17.06 -39.02
CA ASN A 395 -4.74 -16.49 -38.03
C ASN A 395 -3.98 -15.91 -36.83
N ALA A 396 -3.04 -16.65 -36.25
CA ALA A 396 -2.22 -16.21 -35.13
C ALA A 396 -1.42 -14.92 -35.45
N LYS A 397 -0.92 -14.78 -36.68
CA LYS A 397 -0.29 -13.53 -37.16
C LYS A 397 -1.30 -12.37 -37.26
N ASN A 398 -2.50 -12.64 -37.77
CA ASN A 398 -3.53 -11.62 -37.98
C ASN A 398 -4.12 -11.07 -36.67
N ILE A 399 -4.13 -11.87 -35.60
CA ILE A 399 -4.64 -11.48 -34.26
C ILE A 399 -3.51 -11.16 -33.26
N PHE A 400 -2.26 -11.07 -33.72
CA PHE A 400 -1.11 -10.85 -32.85
C PHE A 400 -1.17 -9.46 -32.19
N VAL A 401 -1.03 -9.44 -30.87
CA VAL A 401 -0.77 -8.24 -30.07
C VAL A 401 0.40 -8.60 -29.14
N PRO A 402 1.46 -7.77 -29.04
CA PRO A 402 2.70 -8.18 -28.37
C PRO A 402 2.57 -8.28 -26.85
N TYR A 403 1.63 -7.54 -26.25
CA TYR A 403 1.43 -7.46 -24.80
C TYR A 403 -0.03 -7.78 -24.42
N SER A 404 -0.24 -8.43 -23.29
CA SER A 404 -1.58 -8.62 -22.71
C SER A 404 -1.63 -8.43 -21.19
N TYR A 405 -2.84 -8.14 -20.69
CA TYR A 405 -3.16 -8.10 -19.26
C TYR A 405 -4.30 -9.10 -18.99
N ASP A 406 -4.08 -10.08 -18.11
CA ASP A 406 -4.93 -11.26 -17.93
C ASP A 406 -6.23 -10.99 -17.13
N SER A 407 -6.30 -9.90 -16.36
CA SER A 407 -7.53 -9.45 -15.68
C SER A 407 -7.76 -7.95 -15.85
N GLU A 408 -8.82 -7.60 -16.58
CA GLU A 408 -9.24 -6.23 -16.92
C GLU A 408 -9.52 -5.39 -15.68
N ALA A 409 -10.12 -6.01 -14.66
CA ALA A 409 -10.46 -5.34 -13.42
C ALA A 409 -9.23 -5.02 -12.56
N ASN A 410 -8.22 -5.90 -12.54
CA ASN A 410 -6.95 -5.58 -11.88
C ASN A 410 -6.16 -4.55 -12.69
N ALA A 411 -6.16 -4.66 -14.03
CA ALA A 411 -5.57 -3.65 -14.90
C ALA A 411 -6.13 -2.27 -14.59
N PHE A 412 -7.46 -2.09 -14.55
CA PHE A 412 -8.07 -0.81 -14.18
C PHE A 412 -7.58 -0.29 -12.82
N ILE A 413 -7.61 -1.13 -11.78
CA ILE A 413 -7.30 -0.70 -10.40
C ILE A 413 -5.81 -0.35 -10.25
N THR A 414 -4.92 -1.22 -10.74
CA THR A 414 -3.46 -1.01 -10.73
C THR A 414 -3.06 0.20 -11.58
N LEU A 415 -3.56 0.32 -12.81
CA LEU A 415 -3.22 1.42 -13.71
C LEU A 415 -3.77 2.76 -13.20
N LEU A 416 -4.98 2.77 -12.62
CA LEU A 416 -5.52 3.97 -11.98
C LEU A 416 -4.61 4.48 -10.86
N ARG A 417 -4.11 3.57 -10.01
CA ARG A 417 -3.15 3.90 -8.95
C ARG A 417 -1.82 4.41 -9.53
N GLN A 418 -1.29 3.78 -10.57
CA GLN A 418 -0.08 4.24 -11.29
C GLN A 418 -0.26 5.59 -12.03
N TRP A 419 -1.50 6.04 -12.23
CA TRP A 419 -1.84 7.39 -12.70
C TRP A 419 -2.17 8.38 -11.56
N GLY A 420 -1.84 8.03 -10.31
CA GLY A 420 -2.09 8.87 -9.12
C GLY A 420 -3.56 8.98 -8.71
N GLY A 421 -4.42 8.10 -9.22
CA GLY A 421 -5.84 8.04 -8.86
C GLY A 421 -6.12 7.13 -7.66
N SER A 422 -7.35 7.19 -7.16
CA SER A 422 -7.86 6.31 -6.09
C SER A 422 -9.05 5.51 -6.62
N TYR A 423 -9.14 4.23 -6.25
CA TYR A 423 -10.19 3.33 -6.75
C TYR A 423 -11.40 3.30 -5.81
N THR A 424 -11.26 2.77 -4.59
CA THR A 424 -12.36 2.72 -3.60
C THR A 424 -11.91 3.09 -2.19
N GLY A 425 -12.83 3.66 -1.41
CA GLY A 425 -12.59 4.10 -0.04
C GLY A 425 -13.78 3.85 0.88
N ILE A 426 -13.58 4.07 2.17
CA ILE A 426 -14.65 4.15 3.17
C ILE A 426 -14.68 5.58 3.71
N ASN A 427 -15.84 6.23 3.64
CA ASN A 427 -15.99 7.63 4.06
C ASN A 427 -16.11 7.79 5.60
N SER A 428 -16.25 9.04 6.07
CA SER A 428 -16.44 9.37 7.49
C SER A 428 -17.71 8.78 8.12
N GLU A 429 -18.74 8.47 7.32
CA GLU A 429 -19.96 7.78 7.75
C GLU A 429 -19.80 6.24 7.76
N ARG A 430 -18.60 5.73 7.50
CA ARG A 430 -18.26 4.31 7.29
C ARG A 430 -19.02 3.62 6.14
N LYS A 431 -19.46 4.39 5.14
CA LYS A 431 -20.01 3.89 3.87
C LYS A 431 -18.92 3.74 2.81
N GLY A 432 -19.05 2.73 1.95
CA GLY A 432 -18.20 2.58 0.77
C GLY A 432 -18.39 3.71 -0.23
N VAL A 433 -17.31 4.11 -0.91
CA VAL A 433 -17.31 5.12 -1.98
C VAL A 433 -16.42 4.67 -3.15
N ALA A 434 -16.87 4.94 -4.37
CA ALA A 434 -16.05 4.89 -5.58
C ALA A 434 -15.36 6.24 -5.78
N LEU A 435 -14.05 6.22 -6.04
CA LEU A 435 -13.20 7.41 -6.12
C LEU A 435 -12.67 7.68 -7.54
N TYR A 436 -13.00 6.82 -8.49
CA TYR A 436 -12.47 6.85 -9.85
C TYR A 436 -13.19 7.81 -10.82
N ASP A 437 -14.25 8.53 -10.41
CA ASP A 437 -14.77 9.66 -11.20
C ASP A 437 -13.81 10.87 -11.07
N SER A 438 -12.69 10.78 -11.77
CA SER A 438 -11.51 11.64 -11.58
C SER A 438 -10.88 12.05 -12.92
N ALA A 439 -9.96 13.01 -12.87
CA ALA A 439 -9.12 13.35 -14.03
C ALA A 439 -8.08 12.25 -14.30
N GLN A 440 -7.58 11.61 -13.25
CA GLN A 440 -6.58 10.54 -13.28
C GLN A 440 -7.11 9.30 -14.00
N ALA A 441 -8.33 8.85 -13.70
CA ALA A 441 -8.98 7.75 -14.42
C ALA A 441 -9.18 8.07 -15.90
N ARG A 442 -9.59 9.30 -16.23
CA ARG A 442 -9.72 9.75 -17.63
C ARG A 442 -8.38 9.81 -18.34
N ALA A 443 -7.31 10.27 -17.69
CA ALA A 443 -5.97 10.30 -18.24
C ALA A 443 -5.43 8.87 -18.51
N MET A 444 -5.60 7.96 -17.54
CA MET A 444 -5.23 6.55 -17.67
C MET A 444 -5.97 5.88 -18.82
N LEU A 445 -7.31 5.92 -18.83
CA LEU A 445 -8.12 5.27 -19.85
C LEU A 445 -7.88 5.84 -21.25
N ASN A 446 -7.64 7.15 -21.40
CA ASN A 446 -7.24 7.73 -22.68
C ASN A 446 -5.86 7.21 -23.13
N TYR A 447 -4.87 7.18 -22.24
CA TYR A 447 -3.53 6.68 -22.56
C TYR A 447 -3.54 5.22 -23.05
N PHE A 448 -4.34 4.34 -22.43
CA PHE A 448 -4.50 2.97 -22.90
C PHE A 448 -5.37 2.85 -24.16
N SER A 449 -6.41 3.69 -24.33
CA SER A 449 -7.22 3.67 -25.57
C SER A 449 -6.43 4.12 -26.81
N THR A 450 -5.42 4.98 -26.66
CA THR A 450 -4.48 5.35 -27.73
C THR A 450 -3.39 4.29 -27.99
N HIS A 451 -3.37 3.20 -27.23
CA HIS A 451 -2.34 2.15 -27.29
C HIS A 451 -2.89 0.71 -27.34
N LYS A 452 -4.20 0.55 -27.56
CA LYS A 452 -4.91 -0.73 -27.70
C LYS A 452 -4.50 -1.57 -28.93
N ASP A 453 -3.68 -1.01 -29.83
CA ASP A 453 -2.97 -1.73 -30.90
C ASP A 453 -1.74 -2.50 -30.38
N LYS A 454 -1.31 -2.25 -29.14
CA LYS A 454 -0.08 -2.77 -28.52
C LYS A 454 -0.35 -3.63 -27.30
N LEU A 455 -1.43 -3.36 -26.57
CA LEU A 455 -1.88 -4.15 -25.41
C LEU A 455 -3.32 -4.63 -25.61
N THR A 456 -3.57 -5.90 -25.27
CA THR A 456 -4.91 -6.50 -25.30
C THR A 456 -5.23 -7.30 -24.03
N ILE A 457 -6.38 -7.97 -24.03
CA ILE A 457 -6.95 -8.76 -22.94
C ILE A 457 -7.47 -10.11 -23.48
N PRO A 458 -7.71 -11.15 -22.66
CA PRO A 458 -7.98 -12.51 -23.14
C PRO A 458 -9.20 -12.63 -24.07
N SER A 459 -10.25 -11.82 -23.83
CA SER A 459 -11.49 -11.83 -24.61
C SER A 459 -11.30 -11.42 -26.08
N ASN A 460 -10.26 -10.62 -26.41
CA ASN A 460 -9.90 -10.26 -27.78
C ASN A 460 -9.52 -11.48 -28.64
N TRP A 461 -9.02 -12.54 -28.01
CA TRP A 461 -8.66 -13.80 -28.66
C TRP A 461 -9.75 -14.89 -28.51
N GLY A 462 -10.88 -14.58 -27.87
CA GLY A 462 -11.93 -15.55 -27.57
C GLY A 462 -11.52 -16.59 -26.51
N THR A 463 -10.63 -16.22 -25.60
CA THR A 463 -10.06 -17.09 -24.55
C THR A 463 -10.29 -16.52 -23.15
N ASP A 464 -10.42 -17.38 -22.15
CA ASP A 464 -10.56 -16.97 -20.75
C ASP A 464 -9.24 -16.46 -20.14
N TYR A 465 -8.08 -16.88 -20.67
CA TYR A 465 -6.75 -16.55 -20.14
C TYR A 465 -5.75 -16.23 -21.26
N ALA A 466 -4.96 -15.18 -21.09
CA ALA A 466 -3.86 -14.82 -22.00
C ALA A 466 -2.76 -15.89 -22.03
N SER A 467 -2.64 -16.69 -20.96
CA SER A 467 -1.70 -17.82 -20.88
C SER A 467 -1.88 -18.85 -22.00
N ASP A 468 -3.11 -19.05 -22.50
CA ASP A 468 -3.40 -19.97 -23.60
C ASP A 468 -2.88 -19.50 -24.95
N ILE A 469 -2.56 -18.21 -25.09
CA ILE A 469 -1.97 -17.60 -26.28
C ILE A 469 -0.45 -17.46 -26.09
N PHE A 470 -0.02 -17.03 -24.90
CA PHE A 470 1.41 -16.86 -24.56
C PHE A 470 2.20 -18.17 -24.70
N LYS A 471 1.74 -19.28 -24.11
CA LYS A 471 2.49 -20.56 -24.14
C LYS A 471 2.62 -21.21 -25.52
N LYS A 472 1.97 -20.64 -26.55
CA LYS A 472 2.09 -21.03 -27.97
C LYS A 472 3.00 -20.08 -28.76
N GLY A 473 3.55 -19.04 -28.12
CA GLY A 473 4.33 -17.99 -28.78
C GLY A 473 3.49 -17.04 -29.65
N GLN A 474 2.17 -16.99 -29.42
CA GLN A 474 1.20 -16.21 -30.19
C GLN A 474 0.94 -14.81 -29.60
N THR A 475 1.51 -14.53 -28.42
CA THR A 475 1.81 -13.21 -27.87
C THR A 475 3.17 -13.30 -27.15
N PHE A 476 3.83 -12.16 -26.88
CA PHE A 476 5.20 -12.16 -26.36
C PHE A 476 5.33 -11.72 -24.89
N MET A 477 4.32 -11.06 -24.32
CA MET A 477 4.30 -10.68 -22.90
C MET A 477 2.89 -10.75 -22.34
N THR A 478 2.75 -11.20 -21.11
CA THR A 478 1.47 -11.34 -20.40
C THR A 478 1.64 -10.93 -18.95
N ILE A 479 0.69 -10.14 -18.42
CA ILE A 479 0.63 -9.76 -16.99
C ILE A 479 -0.48 -10.57 -16.32
N GLY A 480 -0.14 -11.30 -15.27
CA GLY A 480 -1.12 -12.11 -14.53
C GLY A 480 -0.68 -12.43 -13.10
N SER A 481 -1.58 -13.06 -12.34
CA SER A 481 -1.36 -13.42 -10.93
C SER A 481 -0.21 -14.43 -10.75
N THR A 482 0.66 -14.22 -9.77
CA THR A 482 1.75 -15.16 -9.43
C THR A 482 1.23 -16.57 -9.12
N GLY A 483 0.06 -16.65 -8.48
CA GLY A 483 -0.62 -17.93 -8.17
C GLY A 483 -1.15 -18.68 -9.40
N GLY A 484 -1.15 -18.05 -10.57
CA GLY A 484 -1.45 -18.66 -11.88
C GLY A 484 -0.27 -18.64 -12.85
N ALA A 485 0.91 -18.15 -12.46
CA ALA A 485 2.03 -17.90 -13.37
C ALA A 485 2.43 -19.16 -14.16
N TYR A 486 2.42 -20.34 -13.53
CA TYR A 486 2.78 -21.62 -14.13
C TYR A 486 1.94 -22.00 -15.37
N TYR A 487 0.70 -21.50 -15.52
CA TYR A 487 -0.11 -21.72 -16.72
C TYR A 487 0.49 -21.09 -17.99
N ASN A 488 1.42 -20.14 -17.83
CA ASN A 488 2.17 -19.49 -18.91
C ASN A 488 3.44 -20.24 -19.31
N THR A 489 3.78 -21.36 -18.63
CA THR A 489 4.92 -22.20 -19.01
C THR A 489 4.79 -22.59 -20.49
N PRO A 490 5.81 -22.36 -21.33
CA PRO A 490 5.73 -22.62 -22.77
C PRO A 490 5.35 -24.07 -23.07
N THR A 491 4.68 -24.30 -24.21
CA THR A 491 4.29 -25.66 -24.61
C THR A 491 5.55 -26.53 -24.78
N MET A 492 5.59 -27.69 -24.13
CA MET A 492 6.67 -28.65 -24.33
C MET A 492 6.38 -29.53 -25.56
N VAL A 493 7.30 -29.55 -26.51
CA VAL A 493 7.24 -30.38 -27.73
C VAL A 493 8.52 -31.22 -27.81
N ASN A 494 8.38 -32.53 -28.03
CA ASN A 494 9.51 -33.48 -28.14
C ASN A 494 10.54 -33.43 -26.98
N GLY A 495 10.11 -33.00 -25.79
CA GLY A 495 10.99 -32.86 -24.61
C GLY A 495 11.74 -31.53 -24.51
N GLN A 496 11.43 -30.54 -25.35
CA GLN A 496 11.96 -29.18 -25.27
C GLN A 496 10.82 -28.16 -25.11
N TYR A 497 11.06 -27.07 -24.38
CA TYR A 497 10.12 -25.96 -24.31
C TYR A 497 10.16 -25.14 -25.60
N LEU A 498 9.00 -24.63 -26.02
CA LEU A 498 8.84 -23.89 -27.29
C LEU A 498 9.73 -22.65 -27.40
N PHE A 499 10.05 -22.03 -26.26
CA PHE A 499 10.94 -20.86 -26.11
C PHE A 499 11.37 -20.72 -24.64
N GLU A 500 12.46 -19.99 -24.40
CA GLU A 500 12.87 -19.59 -23.05
C GLU A 500 12.07 -18.39 -22.53
N PHE A 501 11.85 -18.31 -21.21
CA PHE A 501 11.00 -17.27 -20.60
C PHE A 501 11.65 -16.60 -19.39
N GLU A 502 11.24 -15.36 -19.13
CA GLU A 502 11.59 -14.59 -17.93
C GLU A 502 10.34 -14.00 -17.26
N VAL A 503 10.46 -13.66 -15.98
CA VAL A 503 9.40 -13.04 -15.18
C VAL A 503 9.97 -11.86 -14.39
N VAL A 504 9.29 -10.72 -14.44
CA VAL A 504 9.72 -9.44 -13.86
C VAL A 504 8.56 -8.72 -13.16
N PRO A 505 8.85 -7.74 -12.28
CA PRO A 505 7.85 -6.79 -11.78
C PRO A 505 7.01 -6.18 -12.90
N ILE A 506 5.76 -5.82 -12.60
CA ILE A 506 4.90 -5.19 -13.62
C ILE A 506 5.44 -3.81 -14.03
N PRO A 507 5.15 -3.35 -15.26
CA PRO A 507 5.54 -2.03 -15.70
C PRO A 507 4.87 -0.94 -14.85
N TYR A 508 5.57 0.17 -14.68
CA TYR A 508 5.05 1.37 -14.02
C TYR A 508 4.95 2.56 -14.98
N ASN A 509 4.28 3.63 -14.52
CA ASN A 509 4.18 4.88 -15.25
C ASN A 509 5.48 5.68 -15.15
N LYS A 510 6.19 5.85 -16.28
CA LYS A 510 7.48 6.56 -16.34
C LYS A 510 7.41 8.01 -15.86
N ASP A 511 6.26 8.64 -16.08
CA ASP A 511 6.03 10.05 -15.77
C ASP A 511 5.58 10.27 -14.31
N LEU A 512 5.26 9.18 -13.59
CA LEU A 512 4.83 9.17 -12.18
C LEU A 512 5.48 7.99 -11.41
N PRO A 513 6.82 7.92 -11.31
CA PRO A 513 7.53 6.80 -10.68
C PRO A 513 7.19 6.64 -9.19
N GLN A 514 6.84 7.72 -8.49
CA GLN A 514 6.35 7.70 -7.10
C GLN A 514 4.96 7.05 -6.94
N HIS A 515 4.32 6.66 -8.04
CA HIS A 515 3.08 5.89 -8.07
C HIS A 515 3.28 4.49 -8.69
N ALA A 516 4.53 4.05 -8.90
CA ALA A 516 4.82 2.65 -9.19
C ALA A 516 4.22 1.77 -8.10
N THR A 517 3.30 0.87 -8.48
CA THR A 517 2.57 0.02 -7.54
C THR A 517 2.02 -1.22 -8.22
N ALA A 518 1.88 -2.30 -7.46
CA ALA A 518 1.35 -3.58 -7.90
C ALA A 518 0.28 -4.09 -6.93
N ILE A 519 -0.85 -4.59 -7.45
CA ILE A 519 -1.97 -4.99 -6.59
C ILE A 519 -1.63 -6.26 -5.81
N GLN A 520 -1.97 -6.31 -4.52
CA GLN A 520 -2.01 -7.57 -3.78
C GLN A 520 -3.42 -8.15 -3.84
N GLN A 521 -3.49 -9.48 -3.94
CA GLN A 521 -4.73 -10.24 -4.03
C GLN A 521 -4.63 -11.55 -3.24
N GLY A 522 -5.74 -12.29 -3.18
CA GLY A 522 -5.83 -13.56 -2.47
C GLY A 522 -6.48 -13.45 -1.09
N THR A 523 -6.88 -14.59 -0.53
CA THR A 523 -7.87 -14.65 0.54
C THR A 523 -7.28 -14.72 1.96
N ASN A 524 -8.12 -14.34 2.91
CA ASN A 524 -7.88 -14.38 4.34
C ASN A 524 -8.78 -15.44 5.01
N MET A 525 -8.45 -15.82 6.24
CA MET A 525 -9.19 -16.78 7.07
C MET A 525 -9.75 -16.08 8.32
N SER A 526 -11.07 -16.13 8.52
CA SER A 526 -11.79 -15.43 9.60
C SER A 526 -12.33 -16.42 10.64
N LEU A 527 -12.33 -16.03 11.92
CA LEU A 527 -13.04 -16.79 12.97
C LEU A 527 -14.52 -16.41 12.98
N ALA A 528 -15.40 -17.40 12.89
CA ALA A 528 -16.84 -17.19 12.89
C ALA A 528 -17.39 -16.96 14.33
N ASN A 529 -18.48 -16.19 14.43
CA ASN A 529 -19.15 -15.89 15.68
C ASN A 529 -20.11 -17.01 16.12
N THR A 530 -19.61 -18.25 16.14
CA THR A 530 -20.38 -19.46 16.44
C THR A 530 -19.58 -20.44 17.30
N GLY A 531 -20.25 -21.48 17.81
CA GLY A 531 -19.67 -22.49 18.69
C GLY A 531 -19.33 -21.99 20.10
N THR A 532 -18.83 -22.91 20.92
CA THR A 532 -18.39 -22.63 22.29
C THR A 532 -17.07 -21.88 22.31
N ASP A 533 -16.72 -21.27 23.44
CA ASP A 533 -15.44 -20.59 23.62
C ASP A 533 -14.23 -21.53 23.47
N GLN A 534 -14.39 -22.82 23.79
CA GLN A 534 -13.39 -23.85 23.52
C GLN A 534 -13.25 -24.15 22.01
N GLN A 535 -14.35 -24.15 21.24
CA GLN A 535 -14.28 -24.23 19.78
C GLN A 535 -13.63 -22.99 19.16
N LYS A 536 -13.90 -21.79 19.69
CA LYS A 536 -13.26 -20.54 19.24
C LYS A 536 -11.77 -20.53 19.54
N LEU A 537 -11.35 -20.97 20.73
CA LEU A 537 -9.93 -21.16 21.07
C LEU A 537 -9.25 -22.19 20.17
N ALA A 538 -9.84 -23.37 19.96
CA ALA A 538 -9.30 -24.38 19.05
C ALA A 538 -9.18 -23.85 17.61
N SER A 539 -10.17 -23.05 17.16
CA SER A 539 -10.16 -22.41 15.84
C SER A 539 -9.09 -21.33 15.72
N TRP A 540 -8.87 -20.52 16.76
CA TRP A 540 -7.75 -19.60 16.83
C TRP A 540 -6.41 -20.33 16.76
N LEU A 541 -6.22 -21.39 17.55
CA LEU A 541 -4.97 -22.15 17.56
C LEU A 541 -4.69 -22.79 16.19
N PHE A 542 -5.71 -23.30 15.48
CA PHE A 542 -5.53 -23.79 14.11
C PHE A 542 -5.25 -22.66 13.11
N LEU A 543 -5.90 -21.49 13.26
CA LEU A 543 -5.62 -20.30 12.45
C LEU A 543 -4.19 -19.75 12.66
N LYS A 544 -3.69 -19.77 13.91
CA LYS A 544 -2.29 -19.49 14.25
C LYS A 544 -1.35 -20.50 13.60
N PHE A 545 -1.68 -21.80 13.66
CA PHE A 545 -0.89 -22.88 13.05
C PHE A 545 -0.81 -22.76 11.51
N LEU A 546 -1.92 -22.44 10.83
CA LEU A 546 -1.92 -22.13 9.38
C LEU A 546 -1.07 -20.90 9.02
N ASN A 547 -0.76 -20.06 10.01
CA ASN A 547 0.16 -18.93 9.94
C ASN A 547 1.46 -19.19 10.75
N SER A 548 1.96 -20.43 10.80
CA SER A 548 3.33 -20.72 11.26
C SER A 548 4.36 -20.54 10.12
N ASN A 549 5.65 -20.43 10.44
CA ASN A 549 6.72 -20.36 9.43
C ASN A 549 6.75 -21.65 8.57
N GLU A 550 6.64 -22.81 9.21
CA GLU A 550 6.73 -24.13 8.60
C GLU A 550 5.57 -24.40 7.64
N VAL A 551 4.34 -24.07 8.04
CA VAL A 551 3.15 -24.23 7.19
C VAL A 551 3.20 -23.23 6.03
N GLN A 552 3.63 -21.99 6.25
CA GLN A 552 3.77 -21.01 5.16
C GLN A 552 4.88 -21.37 4.17
N LEU A 553 5.99 -21.95 4.63
CA LEU A 553 7.06 -22.48 3.79
C LEU A 553 6.58 -23.68 2.94
N ASP A 554 5.94 -24.66 3.56
CA ASP A 554 5.40 -25.82 2.83
C ASP A 554 4.29 -25.42 1.83
N PHE A 555 3.46 -24.44 2.20
CA PHE A 555 2.40 -23.92 1.35
C PHE A 555 2.91 -23.14 0.15
N THR A 556 3.87 -22.22 0.32
CA THR A 556 4.43 -21.44 -0.80
C THR A 556 5.12 -22.35 -1.82
N LEU A 557 5.95 -23.30 -1.33
CA LEU A 557 6.68 -24.26 -2.18
C LEU A 557 5.74 -25.13 -3.02
N LYS A 558 4.59 -25.58 -2.47
CA LYS A 558 3.61 -26.39 -3.23
C LYS A 558 2.77 -25.59 -4.22
N THR A 559 2.56 -24.29 -4.01
CA THR A 559 1.47 -23.56 -4.67
C THR A 559 1.89 -22.37 -5.53
N GLY A 560 3.03 -21.73 -5.26
CA GLY A 560 3.40 -20.47 -5.92
C GLY A 560 2.62 -19.23 -5.41
N TYR A 561 1.83 -19.37 -4.35
CA TYR A 561 1.40 -18.20 -3.56
C TYR A 561 2.59 -17.66 -2.76
N GLN A 562 2.62 -16.35 -2.53
CA GLN A 562 3.68 -15.68 -1.78
C GLN A 562 3.59 -16.05 -0.29
N PRO A 563 4.74 -16.22 0.41
CA PRO A 563 4.74 -16.41 1.85
C PRO A 563 4.08 -15.24 2.57
N THR A 564 3.22 -15.50 3.56
CA THR A 564 2.66 -14.42 4.39
C THR A 564 3.64 -13.89 5.46
N ARG A 565 4.69 -14.66 5.77
CA ARG A 565 5.73 -14.36 6.77
C ARG A 565 7.06 -13.95 6.14
N SER A 566 7.70 -12.96 6.74
CA SER A 566 9.02 -12.42 6.35
C SER A 566 10.13 -13.46 6.58
N SER A 567 10.04 -14.19 7.70
CA SER A 567 10.94 -15.25 8.12
C SER A 567 10.97 -16.47 7.20
N VAL A 568 10.02 -16.61 6.26
CA VAL A 568 10.07 -17.65 5.23
C VAL A 568 11.07 -17.29 4.12
N TYR A 569 11.19 -16.00 3.78
CA TYR A 569 12.06 -15.52 2.70
C TYR A 569 13.55 -15.77 2.98
N THR A 570 13.95 -15.88 4.25
CA THR A 570 15.33 -16.18 4.68
C THR A 570 15.62 -17.68 4.83
N THR A 571 14.65 -18.56 4.63
CA THR A 571 14.88 -20.02 4.73
C THR A 571 15.70 -20.55 3.54
N PRO A 572 16.64 -21.49 3.73
CA PRO A 572 17.39 -22.11 2.64
C PRO A 572 16.49 -22.74 1.56
N GLN A 573 15.39 -23.36 1.97
CA GLN A 573 14.41 -24.00 1.10
C GLN A 573 13.74 -23.00 0.14
N TYR A 574 13.37 -21.82 0.63
CA TYR A 574 12.79 -20.77 -0.20
C TYR A 574 13.86 -20.03 -1.01
N GLN A 575 15.06 -19.82 -0.45
CA GLN A 575 16.20 -19.26 -1.19
C GLN A 575 16.62 -20.15 -2.38
N ASN A 576 16.53 -21.49 -2.25
CA ASN A 576 16.71 -22.40 -3.38
C ASN A 576 15.67 -22.14 -4.49
N LEU A 577 14.37 -22.10 -4.13
CA LEU A 577 13.30 -21.76 -5.09
C LEU A 577 13.57 -20.39 -5.76
N MET A 578 13.89 -19.36 -4.99
CA MET A 578 14.13 -17.98 -5.47
C MET A 578 15.37 -17.85 -6.37
N ASN A 579 16.28 -18.82 -6.34
CA ASN A 579 17.42 -18.93 -7.24
C ASN A 579 17.19 -19.88 -8.43
N GLY A 580 15.98 -20.43 -8.57
CA GLY A 580 15.63 -21.36 -9.65
C GLY A 580 16.20 -22.76 -9.42
N LEU A 581 16.42 -23.16 -8.17
CA LEU A 581 17.05 -24.42 -7.79
C LEU A 581 16.08 -25.33 -7.01
N ALA A 582 16.25 -26.63 -7.18
CA ALA A 582 15.57 -27.64 -6.40
C ALA A 582 16.04 -27.63 -4.93
N GLN A 583 15.39 -28.42 -4.09
CA GLN A 583 15.66 -28.45 -2.65
C GLN A 583 17.02 -29.08 -2.27
N ASP A 584 17.79 -29.58 -3.25
CA ASP A 584 19.19 -29.95 -3.09
C ASP A 584 20.18 -28.76 -3.17
N GLY A 585 19.70 -27.58 -3.59
CA GLY A 585 20.50 -26.37 -3.76
C GLY A 585 21.46 -26.38 -4.95
N VAL A 586 21.32 -27.33 -5.88
CA VAL A 586 22.23 -27.48 -7.03
C VAL A 586 21.55 -27.84 -8.36
N THR A 587 20.43 -28.56 -8.35
CA THR A 587 19.72 -28.95 -9.57
C THR A 587 18.82 -27.80 -10.05
N PRO A 588 18.98 -27.28 -11.28
CA PRO A 588 18.08 -26.25 -11.80
C PRO A 588 16.64 -26.75 -11.94
N LEU A 589 15.69 -25.90 -11.57
CA LEU A 589 14.27 -26.09 -11.86
C LEU A 589 14.01 -25.87 -13.35
N LEU A 590 12.97 -26.52 -13.88
CA LEU A 590 12.52 -26.40 -15.27
C LEU A 590 11.00 -26.18 -15.31
N GLY A 591 10.49 -25.70 -16.44
CA GLY A 591 9.05 -25.65 -16.72
C GLY A 591 8.23 -24.88 -15.67
N GLU A 592 7.18 -25.52 -15.15
CA GLU A 592 6.26 -24.92 -14.18
C GLU A 592 6.92 -24.52 -12.86
N ASP A 593 7.88 -25.31 -12.37
CA ASP A 593 8.61 -24.99 -11.15
C ASP A 593 9.57 -23.81 -11.34
N LEU A 594 10.21 -23.71 -12.52
CA LEU A 594 11.01 -22.54 -12.88
C LEU A 594 10.13 -21.30 -13.07
N MET A 595 8.93 -21.44 -13.62
CA MET A 595 7.95 -20.35 -13.74
C MET A 595 7.49 -19.86 -12.37
N ARG A 596 7.23 -20.77 -11.43
CA ARG A 596 6.92 -20.44 -10.02
C ARG A 596 8.09 -19.74 -9.34
N ALA A 597 9.30 -20.25 -9.50
CA ALA A 597 10.53 -19.64 -8.98
C ALA A 597 10.74 -18.20 -9.47
N LYS A 598 10.66 -17.98 -10.79
CA LYS A 598 10.82 -16.64 -11.37
C LYS A 598 9.66 -15.70 -10.97
N ALA A 599 8.42 -16.18 -10.89
CA ALA A 599 7.28 -15.39 -10.42
C ALA A 599 7.38 -15.01 -8.93
N ALA A 600 7.87 -15.89 -8.07
CA ALA A 600 8.19 -15.57 -6.68
C ALA A 600 9.30 -14.51 -6.57
N LYS A 601 10.36 -14.64 -7.38
CA LYS A 601 11.45 -13.67 -7.45
C LYS A 601 10.98 -12.27 -7.90
N ALA A 602 10.16 -12.21 -8.95
CA ALA A 602 9.57 -10.98 -9.44
C ALA A 602 8.61 -10.33 -8.42
N ALA A 603 7.83 -11.12 -7.70
CA ALA A 603 6.92 -10.63 -6.66
C ALA A 603 7.65 -10.06 -5.45
N ALA A 604 8.71 -10.72 -4.97
CA ALA A 604 9.53 -10.20 -3.89
C ALA A 604 10.26 -8.90 -4.29
N ALA A 605 10.70 -8.79 -5.55
CA ALA A 605 11.32 -7.57 -6.08
C ALA A 605 10.35 -6.36 -6.19
N GLN A 606 9.06 -6.54 -5.87
CA GLN A 606 8.05 -5.47 -5.82
C GLN A 606 7.22 -5.44 -4.52
N SER A 607 7.68 -6.10 -3.44
CA SER A 607 6.96 -6.19 -2.15
C SER A 607 6.58 -4.83 -1.57
N GLU A 608 7.51 -3.87 -1.66
CA GLU A 608 7.36 -2.54 -1.06
C GLU A 608 6.32 -1.68 -1.77
N ILE A 609 6.10 -1.94 -3.06
CA ILE A 609 5.11 -1.24 -3.87
C ILE A 609 3.74 -1.95 -3.92
N LEU A 610 3.54 -3.01 -3.12
CA LEU A 610 2.24 -3.69 -3.00
C LEU A 610 1.16 -2.78 -2.39
N PHE A 611 -0.06 -2.83 -2.92
CA PHE A 611 -1.22 -2.09 -2.38
C PHE A 611 -2.49 -2.95 -2.28
N PHE A 612 -3.40 -2.50 -1.42
CA PHE A 612 -4.81 -2.88 -1.42
C PHE A 612 -5.68 -1.61 -1.32
N ASP A 613 -6.89 -1.67 -1.87
CA ASP A 613 -7.92 -0.63 -1.72
C ASP A 613 -8.91 -1.01 -0.61
N GLN A 614 -9.64 -0.04 -0.04
CA GLN A 614 -10.57 -0.35 1.05
C GLN A 614 -11.80 -1.11 0.55
N ALA A 615 -12.05 -2.26 1.20
CA ALA A 615 -13.10 -3.22 0.86
C ALA A 615 -14.34 -3.05 1.73
N PHE A 616 -15.52 -3.22 1.12
CA PHE A 616 -16.82 -3.07 1.75
C PHE A 616 -17.88 -3.88 1.00
N VAL A 617 -19.08 -4.02 1.58
CA VAL A 617 -20.19 -4.75 0.95
C VAL A 617 -20.51 -4.16 -0.43
N GLY A 618 -20.25 -4.94 -1.48
CA GLY A 618 -20.43 -4.53 -2.87
C GLY A 618 -19.15 -4.15 -3.64
N SER A 619 -17.97 -4.07 -3.02
CA SER A 619 -16.74 -3.70 -3.74
C SER A 619 -16.29 -4.73 -4.80
N SER A 620 -16.66 -6.01 -4.68
CA SER A 620 -16.51 -7.01 -5.76
C SER A 620 -17.38 -6.68 -6.99
N ALA A 621 -18.62 -6.23 -6.79
CA ALA A 621 -19.49 -5.81 -7.91
C ALA A 621 -18.95 -4.52 -8.58
N ILE A 622 -18.38 -3.60 -7.79
CA ILE A 622 -17.67 -2.43 -8.34
C ILE A 622 -16.41 -2.88 -9.12
N ARG A 623 -15.68 -3.91 -8.66
CA ARG A 623 -14.53 -4.49 -9.37
C ARG A 623 -14.94 -5.06 -10.72
N ALA A 624 -16.06 -5.76 -10.82
CA ALA A 624 -16.60 -6.24 -12.08
C ALA A 624 -16.94 -5.09 -13.05
N ALA A 625 -17.58 -4.02 -12.55
CA ALA A 625 -17.96 -2.87 -13.35
C ALA A 625 -16.77 -2.11 -13.97
N VAL A 626 -15.64 -2.01 -13.23
CA VAL A 626 -14.41 -1.41 -13.77
C VAL A 626 -13.64 -2.34 -14.72
N GLY A 627 -13.79 -3.66 -14.58
CA GLY A 627 -13.29 -4.63 -15.57
C GLY A 627 -13.95 -4.42 -16.94
N VAL A 628 -15.28 -4.42 -16.99
CA VAL A 628 -16.07 -4.11 -18.21
C VAL A 628 -15.75 -2.71 -18.76
N THR A 629 -15.36 -1.76 -17.91
CA THR A 629 -14.92 -0.42 -18.34
C THR A 629 -13.56 -0.45 -19.04
N PHE A 630 -12.61 -1.25 -18.56
CA PHE A 630 -11.32 -1.42 -19.21
C PHE A 630 -11.44 -2.24 -20.50
N GLU A 631 -12.25 -3.30 -20.50
CA GLU A 631 -12.64 -4.06 -21.69
C GLU A 631 -13.15 -3.13 -22.80
N ARG A 632 -14.15 -2.30 -22.52
CA ARG A 632 -14.73 -1.32 -23.47
C ARG A 632 -13.76 -0.22 -23.92
N VAL A 633 -12.56 -0.12 -23.34
CA VAL A 633 -11.51 0.84 -23.72
C VAL A 633 -10.41 0.18 -24.57
N ILE A 634 -10.12 -1.10 -24.32
CA ILE A 634 -9.15 -1.92 -25.06
C ILE A 634 -9.77 -2.57 -26.32
N ILE A 635 -10.97 -3.16 -26.22
CA ILE A 635 -11.74 -3.71 -27.34
C ILE A 635 -13.08 -2.95 -27.57
N PRO A 636 -13.03 -1.63 -27.85
CA PRO A 636 -14.23 -0.81 -27.99
C PRO A 636 -15.09 -1.22 -29.19
N THR A 637 -16.41 -1.25 -28.99
CA THR A 637 -17.38 -1.24 -30.08
C THR A 637 -17.37 0.12 -30.79
N ALA A 638 -18.05 0.22 -31.96
CA ALA A 638 -18.18 1.48 -32.71
C ALA A 638 -18.89 2.61 -31.93
N SER A 639 -19.54 2.30 -30.80
CA SER A 639 -20.20 3.26 -29.90
C SER A 639 -19.38 3.61 -28.65
N ASP A 640 -18.28 2.91 -28.38
CA ASP A 640 -17.54 3.10 -27.13
C ASP A 640 -16.58 4.29 -27.18
N THR A 641 -16.52 5.01 -26.07
CA THR A 641 -15.61 6.13 -25.82
C THR A 641 -15.12 6.05 -24.38
N VAL A 642 -13.94 6.59 -24.08
CA VAL A 642 -13.39 6.58 -22.71
C VAL A 642 -14.38 7.13 -21.68
N GLU A 643 -15.12 8.19 -22.02
CA GLU A 643 -16.12 8.75 -21.10
C GLU A 643 -17.34 7.83 -20.94
N ASN A 644 -17.92 7.27 -22.01
CA ASN A 644 -19.08 6.38 -21.87
C ASN A 644 -18.73 4.96 -21.37
N ALA A 645 -17.45 4.58 -21.40
CA ALA A 645 -16.91 3.46 -20.64
C ALA A 645 -16.89 3.82 -19.14
N LEU A 646 -16.20 4.90 -18.75
CA LEU A 646 -16.09 5.33 -17.36
C LEU A 646 -17.44 5.62 -16.69
N GLN A 647 -18.38 6.25 -17.41
CA GLN A 647 -19.73 6.53 -16.91
C GLN A 647 -20.55 5.26 -16.64
N TYR A 648 -20.26 4.12 -17.27
CA TYR A 648 -20.89 2.85 -16.93
C TYR A 648 -20.46 2.38 -15.52
N ALA A 649 -19.17 2.35 -15.22
CA ALA A 649 -18.70 2.04 -13.86
C ALA A 649 -19.22 3.04 -12.82
N ILE A 650 -19.23 4.34 -13.14
CA ILE A 650 -19.78 5.37 -12.24
C ILE A 650 -21.27 5.13 -11.94
N ALA A 651 -22.08 4.86 -12.96
CA ALA A 651 -23.50 4.58 -12.80
C ALA A 651 -23.74 3.27 -12.01
N GLU A 652 -22.96 2.23 -12.29
CA GLU A 652 -23.07 0.94 -11.62
C GLU A 652 -22.61 1.01 -10.15
N ALA A 653 -21.55 1.76 -9.82
CA ALA A 653 -21.15 2.03 -8.45
C ALA A 653 -22.21 2.86 -7.69
N ARG A 654 -22.83 3.87 -8.31
CA ARG A 654 -23.98 4.58 -7.71
C ARG A 654 -25.12 3.61 -7.41
N ARG A 655 -25.48 2.74 -8.37
CA ARG A 655 -26.50 1.69 -8.22
C ARG A 655 -26.18 0.67 -7.10
N ILE A 656 -24.92 0.28 -6.96
CA ILE A 656 -24.44 -0.66 -5.91
C ILE A 656 -24.46 -0.01 -4.53
N LEU A 657 -24.03 1.25 -4.42
CA LEU A 657 -23.91 1.98 -3.16
C LEU A 657 -25.24 2.61 -2.69
N GLY A 658 -26.25 2.70 -3.57
CA GLY A 658 -27.54 3.31 -3.28
C GLY A 658 -27.54 4.84 -3.30
N ASN A 659 -26.72 5.45 -4.16
CA ASN A 659 -26.53 6.89 -4.33
C ASN A 659 -27.15 7.43 -5.62
#